data_AF-A0A1H8ETN9-F1
#
_entry.id   AF-A0A1H8ETN9-F1
#
_cell.length_a   1.000
_cell.length_b   1.000
_cell.length_c   1.000
_cell.angle_alpha   90.00
_cell.angle_beta   90.00
_cell.angle_gamma   90.00
#
_symmetry.space_group_name_H-M   'P 1'
#
loop_
_entity.id
_entity.type
_entity.pdbx_description
1 polymer ?
#
loop_
_entity_poly.entity_id
_entity_poly.type
_entity_poly.pdbx_seq_one_letter_code
_entity_poly.pdbx_strand_id
1 'polypeptide(L)'
;MKHTTLSLVRNYLFLLICMLSGIHLTSAQAVLYTDINYGGTAVSFPVGNYRLADMNAAGFPDDAVSSFTVPSGYQVTFYADDNFTGKSFTATASSTWIGTEWNDQVTSFIVSLIPPSTGTANWIWSSAAGPANTWIAFRKKITLSTKPAAAITKIAAENKYWLYVNNQLVVKDGGLDLRPDLVNTYYDEIDLAPYLQAGENTIAVLVWYKGGQNGYTQRAVGNGGLLFDAGSVLVSDDTWKYKVHPSFGATTQLILNGQDYKWIAFPVSYNAANELSGWTTAAYNDASWTAAVKKGLPPIAPWNKLVPRGIPFWKEYALSNYQNAIPAAITANTSITGTVGTNIQLRPYLHVNAPAGVKIKIIVNRHYWQEYITKAGDQEFECFAWQNSSDHTVTYEFTNVTGTVQILGLKYRETSYNADIIGQFTSSDASLNTLWTKSKNTSRVCMRDQYYDCPDRERGQWWGDVSEQILYSCYLYDTSVNKLTRKAFRELMYTQKGNGSLYTTAPGTSFHLPDQNLAAVAMLWKYYMYSGDKALLQELYPQIKKYVQFCAASCNADGMLILQNDGSWNWIDWGSNLGALNTGSANTIFNALYISVLETAINTANLLGQAADATYYQGLLTQVKTHFNAYFWNSASRAYVFSNQSATIDDRSNAWALLSGVADDTQKAGILSVLKNRNDAGPYQEMYIEQALFMLDGNAAVTRMKNRYNGMINSWSSTLWEDFTESNSNAGYSSNNHAWSAGPLYLMGAYMLGVRPTKAAFAEFTFLPQPGGVTQFSGVIPTVKGNIAAGFSAGSASFTQTLTSPAGTTAIVGIPKEVLSTLTSEIKAGNTTIWKNGTFLGGVSGITFYQEDGKYVQFKVAAGSWEFTALPFSTTDPVIAYMDCNYSGTAVSLGVGNYTLAQMQAKGISDDAISSLAIAEGYKVILYADDNFTGQTETLTANNNCITWSPLHDKTTSIRVLTNGVTNLSGTYFIRNRASGLMMDVSGASTADNTSIIHSEYNGNANQQFILTHLGDGNYKMIAKHSGKSLDVQGVSLANGANVIQYPYHDPAEYHQNFIIVATGDGYYKIIAKHSAKVLQVNGVSGGGLVHQWSNVGQVNGQWSFTAAAAAAKIAATDVALTVDPNPVTNMMTVKVAHAKEERLYLRIYTASGTAVAPAQRIFSGQQFNLSALPAGVYIINVTIGKQVLSKKIVKY
;
A
#
# COMPACT_ATOMS: atom_id res chain seq x y z
N MET A 1 -61.21 -25.53 -14.00
CA MET A 1 -62.42 -24.97 -14.66
C MET A 1 -63.54 -24.93 -13.63
N LYS A 2 -64.33 -23.88 -13.44
CA LYS A 2 -64.43 -22.55 -14.08
C LYS A 2 -64.32 -21.48 -12.98
N HIS A 3 -63.64 -20.34 -13.20
CA HIS A 3 -63.89 -19.03 -12.51
C HIS A 3 -62.88 -17.90 -12.83
N THR A 4 -61.86 -18.12 -13.67
CA THR A 4 -60.73 -17.17 -13.88
C THR A 4 -60.76 -16.32 -15.16
N THR A 5 -61.88 -16.26 -15.89
CA THR A 5 -61.94 -15.61 -17.23
C THR A 5 -62.61 -14.23 -17.30
N LEU A 6 -63.18 -13.69 -16.21
CA LEU A 6 -63.86 -12.37 -16.23
C LEU A 6 -63.02 -11.18 -15.78
N SER A 7 -61.94 -11.37 -15.00
CA SER A 7 -61.10 -10.25 -14.53
C SER A 7 -60.19 -9.69 -15.62
N LEU A 8 -59.61 -10.54 -16.48
CA LEU A 8 -58.72 -10.10 -17.57
C LEU A 8 -59.43 -9.16 -18.55
N VAL A 9 -60.64 -9.51 -19.01
CA VAL A 9 -61.37 -8.72 -20.02
C VAL A 9 -61.70 -7.33 -19.51
N ARG A 10 -62.07 -7.19 -18.23
CA ARG A 10 -62.37 -5.89 -17.61
C ARG A 10 -61.13 -5.00 -17.52
N ASN A 11 -59.98 -5.57 -17.18
CA ASN A 11 -58.72 -4.81 -17.08
C ASN A 11 -58.18 -4.38 -18.46
N TYR A 12 -58.26 -5.23 -19.48
CA TYR A 12 -57.83 -4.88 -20.84
C TYR A 12 -58.72 -3.80 -21.47
N LEU A 13 -60.04 -3.84 -21.24
CA LEU A 13 -60.93 -2.79 -21.73
C LEU A 13 -60.66 -1.44 -21.05
N PHE A 14 -60.34 -1.44 -19.75
CA PHE A 14 -59.94 -0.24 -19.02
C PHE A 14 -58.62 0.34 -19.54
N LEU A 15 -57.61 -0.51 -19.79
CA LEU A 15 -56.33 -0.09 -20.38
C LEU A 15 -56.52 0.56 -21.76
N LEU A 16 -57.39 0.00 -22.60
CA LEU A 16 -57.64 0.52 -23.96
C LEU A 16 -58.34 1.89 -23.92
N ILE A 17 -59.25 2.10 -22.97
CA ILE A 17 -59.89 3.41 -22.72
C ILE A 17 -58.87 4.44 -22.21
N CYS A 18 -57.93 4.04 -21.35
CA CYS A 18 -56.83 4.92 -20.92
C CYS A 18 -55.88 5.29 -22.08
N MET A 19 -55.53 4.35 -22.97
CA MET A 19 -54.67 4.65 -24.13
C MET A 19 -55.32 5.59 -25.15
N LEU A 20 -56.65 5.63 -25.23
CA LEU A 20 -57.39 6.46 -26.17
C LEU A 20 -57.78 7.86 -25.61
N SER A 21 -57.48 8.16 -24.35
CA SER A 21 -57.91 9.40 -23.67
C SER A 21 -56.80 10.38 -23.28
N GLY A 22 -55.52 10.02 -23.44
CA GLY A 22 -54.40 10.97 -23.41
C GLY A 22 -54.07 11.60 -22.04
N ILE A 23 -54.51 11.00 -20.93
CA ILE A 23 -54.29 11.53 -19.57
C ILE A 23 -52.88 11.17 -19.08
N HIS A 24 -52.20 12.14 -18.48
CA HIS A 24 -50.77 12.09 -18.16
C HIS A 24 -50.38 11.16 -17.00
N LEU A 25 -49.17 10.62 -17.09
CA LEU A 25 -48.43 10.01 -15.97
C LEU A 25 -48.02 11.10 -14.96
N THR A 26 -48.50 10.97 -13.71
CA THR A 26 -48.02 11.61 -12.47
C THR A 26 -47.27 12.95 -12.62
N SER A 27 -48.03 14.05 -12.68
CA SER A 27 -47.50 15.38 -12.34
C SER A 27 -47.06 15.43 -10.87
N ALA A 28 -46.10 16.31 -10.55
CA ALA A 28 -45.79 16.58 -9.15
C ALA A 28 -46.95 17.34 -8.48
N GLN A 29 -47.20 17.05 -7.21
CA GLN A 29 -48.35 17.54 -6.45
C GLN A 29 -47.87 18.35 -5.24
N ALA A 30 -48.50 19.48 -4.96
CA ALA A 30 -48.39 20.12 -3.66
C ALA A 30 -49.15 19.27 -2.63
N VAL A 31 -48.70 19.25 -1.37
CA VAL A 31 -49.41 18.53 -0.30
C VAL A 31 -49.68 19.52 0.83
N LEU A 32 -50.95 19.65 1.21
CA LEU A 32 -51.39 20.49 2.32
C LEU A 32 -51.63 19.61 3.56
N TYR A 33 -51.37 20.18 4.74
CA TYR A 33 -51.37 19.48 6.03
C TYR A 33 -52.16 20.28 7.07
N THR A 34 -53.01 19.60 7.85
CA THR A 34 -53.82 20.25 8.90
C THR A 34 -53.04 20.69 10.12
N ASP A 35 -51.83 20.14 10.32
CA ASP A 35 -51.01 20.47 11.48
C ASP A 35 -49.67 21.05 11.01
N ILE A 36 -48.95 21.69 11.93
CA ILE A 36 -47.56 22.13 11.70
C ILE A 36 -46.60 20.93 11.55
N ASN A 37 -45.42 21.17 10.99
CA ASN A 37 -44.35 20.19 10.75
C ASN A 37 -44.77 19.00 9.88
N TYR A 38 -45.70 19.21 8.94
CA TYR A 38 -46.26 18.19 8.03
C TYR A 38 -47.04 17.08 8.77
N GLY A 39 -47.68 17.42 9.89
CA GLY A 39 -48.58 16.53 10.64
C GLY A 39 -50.04 16.56 10.17
N GLY A 40 -50.91 15.83 10.87
CA GLY A 40 -52.35 15.87 10.63
C GLY A 40 -52.82 15.15 9.36
N THR A 41 -53.98 15.58 8.85
CA THR A 41 -54.53 15.12 7.57
C THR A 41 -53.74 15.74 6.42
N ALA A 42 -53.25 14.89 5.51
CA ALA A 42 -52.47 15.29 4.34
C ALA A 42 -53.22 15.01 3.04
N VAL A 43 -53.38 16.02 2.17
CA VAL A 43 -54.06 15.87 0.87
C VAL A 43 -53.20 16.45 -0.25
N SER A 44 -53.07 15.70 -1.35
CA SER A 44 -52.21 16.04 -2.49
C SER A 44 -53.00 16.66 -3.65
N PHE A 45 -52.54 17.82 -4.11
CA PHE A 45 -53.16 18.62 -5.16
C PHE A 45 -52.18 18.80 -6.35
N PRO A 46 -52.50 18.29 -7.56
CA PRO A 46 -51.71 18.56 -8.76
C PRO A 46 -51.83 20.03 -9.22
N VAL A 47 -51.25 20.38 -10.38
CA VAL A 47 -51.47 21.69 -11.01
C VAL A 47 -52.96 21.91 -11.26
N GLY A 48 -53.50 23.01 -10.74
CA GLY A 48 -54.94 23.30 -10.79
C GLY A 48 -55.33 24.48 -9.91
N ASN A 49 -56.58 24.89 -10.05
CA ASN A 49 -57.21 25.97 -9.29
C ASN A 49 -58.25 25.33 -8.36
N TYR A 50 -58.07 25.42 -7.05
CA TYR A 50 -58.85 24.71 -6.03
C TYR A 50 -59.67 25.69 -5.19
N ARG A 51 -60.99 25.67 -5.40
CA ARG A 51 -61.97 26.37 -4.55
C ARG A 51 -62.21 25.59 -3.26
N LEU A 52 -62.92 26.22 -2.34
CA LEU A 52 -63.48 25.57 -1.16
C LEU A 52 -64.25 24.28 -1.49
N ALA A 53 -65.03 24.28 -2.57
CA ALA A 53 -65.76 23.10 -3.03
C ALA A 53 -64.83 21.96 -3.48
N ASP A 54 -63.70 22.30 -4.13
CA ASP A 54 -62.71 21.33 -4.62
C ASP A 54 -61.88 20.75 -3.45
N MET A 55 -61.58 21.58 -2.44
CA MET A 55 -60.91 21.17 -1.19
C MET A 55 -61.76 20.19 -0.38
N ASN A 56 -63.03 20.53 -0.13
CA ASN A 56 -63.97 19.66 0.56
C ASN A 56 -64.20 18.33 -0.20
N ALA A 57 -64.27 18.37 -1.54
CA ALA A 57 -64.38 17.17 -2.37
C ALA A 57 -63.12 16.27 -2.31
N ALA A 58 -61.95 16.86 -2.04
CA ALA A 58 -60.69 16.14 -1.80
C ALA A 58 -60.52 15.69 -0.33
N GLY A 59 -61.47 16.01 0.55
CA GLY A 59 -61.42 15.66 1.98
C GLY A 59 -60.51 16.57 2.82
N PHE A 60 -60.09 17.73 2.31
CA PHE A 60 -59.38 18.74 3.07
C PHE A 60 -60.36 19.81 3.56
N PRO A 61 -60.45 20.11 4.87
CA PRO A 61 -61.41 21.09 5.39
C PRO A 61 -61.13 22.53 4.91
N ASP A 62 -62.16 23.37 5.03
CA ASP A 62 -62.00 24.83 5.03
C ASP A 62 -61.10 25.28 6.20
N ASP A 63 -60.39 26.40 6.03
CA ASP A 63 -59.65 27.07 7.10
C ASP A 63 -58.81 26.10 7.98
N ALA A 64 -58.07 25.21 7.32
CA ALA A 64 -57.33 24.13 7.98
C ALA A 64 -55.91 23.93 7.45
N VAL A 65 -55.30 24.90 6.75
CA VAL A 65 -53.89 24.79 6.32
C VAL A 65 -52.98 25.32 7.44
N SER A 66 -52.20 24.43 8.05
CA SER A 66 -51.15 24.79 9.03
C SER A 66 -49.74 24.59 8.48
N SER A 67 -49.51 23.62 7.58
CA SER A 67 -48.24 23.47 6.85
C SER A 67 -48.42 22.87 5.45
N PHE A 68 -47.41 22.97 4.59
CA PHE A 68 -47.54 22.58 3.18
C PHE A 68 -46.20 22.26 2.50
N THR A 69 -46.23 21.39 1.49
CA THR A 69 -45.09 21.12 0.61
C THR A 69 -45.32 21.62 -0.80
N VAL A 70 -44.27 22.20 -1.41
CA VAL A 70 -44.27 22.70 -2.79
C VAL A 70 -43.18 21.98 -3.58
N PRO A 71 -43.51 21.26 -4.67
CA PRO A 71 -42.50 20.64 -5.52
C PRO A 71 -41.61 21.68 -6.19
N SER A 72 -40.32 21.37 -6.34
CA SER A 72 -39.35 22.23 -7.03
C SER A 72 -39.78 22.51 -8.47
N GLY A 73 -39.89 23.80 -8.84
CA GLY A 73 -40.43 24.28 -10.13
C GLY A 73 -41.90 24.74 -10.07
N TYR A 74 -42.57 24.55 -8.94
CA TYR A 74 -43.98 24.90 -8.73
C TYR A 74 -44.12 25.98 -7.66
N GLN A 75 -45.28 26.60 -7.63
CA GLN A 75 -45.70 27.56 -6.62
C GLN A 75 -47.15 27.29 -6.21
N VAL A 76 -47.47 27.56 -4.95
CA VAL A 76 -48.85 27.57 -4.46
C VAL A 76 -49.20 29.00 -4.07
N THR A 77 -50.26 29.55 -4.65
CA THR A 77 -50.83 30.84 -4.21
C THR A 77 -52.06 30.56 -3.39
N PHE A 78 -52.01 30.89 -2.10
CA PHE A 78 -53.11 30.74 -1.15
C PHE A 78 -53.95 32.01 -1.09
N TYR A 79 -55.25 31.87 -0.82
CA TYR A 79 -56.23 32.94 -0.74
C TYR A 79 -57.11 32.77 0.51
N ALA A 80 -57.40 33.90 1.18
CA ALA A 80 -58.18 33.95 2.40
C ALA A 80 -59.71 33.96 2.18
N ASP A 81 -60.15 34.07 0.92
CA ASP A 81 -61.56 33.92 0.50
C ASP A 81 -61.66 32.86 -0.61
N ASP A 82 -62.86 32.32 -0.85
CA ASP A 82 -63.09 31.39 -1.97
C ASP A 82 -62.95 32.08 -3.35
N ASN A 83 -62.90 31.28 -4.42
CA ASN A 83 -62.79 31.72 -5.82
C ASN A 83 -61.57 32.60 -6.13
N PHE A 84 -60.48 32.41 -5.37
CA PHE A 84 -59.20 33.11 -5.57
C PHE A 84 -59.31 34.62 -5.34
N THR A 85 -60.09 35.00 -4.33
CA THR A 85 -60.34 36.40 -3.93
C THR A 85 -59.75 36.71 -2.55
N GLY A 86 -59.99 37.90 -2.02
CA GLY A 86 -59.47 38.31 -0.72
C GLY A 86 -57.99 38.65 -0.68
N LYS A 87 -57.40 38.49 0.50
CA LYS A 87 -55.94 38.53 0.69
C LYS A 87 -55.31 37.26 0.08
N SER A 88 -54.08 37.37 -0.43
CA SER A 88 -53.34 36.22 -0.98
C SER A 88 -51.83 36.29 -0.71
N PHE A 89 -51.15 35.14 -0.80
CA PHE A 89 -49.69 35.07 -0.87
C PHE A 89 -49.22 33.85 -1.68
N THR A 90 -48.00 33.90 -2.24
CA THR A 90 -47.43 32.82 -3.06
C THR A 90 -46.20 32.22 -2.38
N ALA A 91 -46.16 30.89 -2.27
CA ALA A 91 -45.02 30.12 -1.78
C ALA A 91 -44.39 29.26 -2.89
N THR A 92 -43.08 29.35 -3.06
CA THR A 92 -42.27 28.62 -4.06
C THR A 92 -41.44 27.47 -3.45
N ALA A 93 -41.60 27.22 -2.15
CA ALA A 93 -40.92 26.18 -1.39
C ALA A 93 -41.83 25.68 -0.26
N SER A 94 -41.63 24.43 0.17
CA SER A 94 -42.31 23.85 1.33
C SER A 94 -42.04 24.63 2.62
N SER A 95 -43.05 24.71 3.50
CA SER A 95 -42.88 25.24 4.86
C SER A 95 -43.51 24.31 5.90
N THR A 96 -42.79 24.08 7.00
CA THR A 96 -43.30 23.39 8.19
C THR A 96 -44.34 24.19 8.96
N TRP A 97 -44.54 25.47 8.62
CA TRP A 97 -45.57 26.31 9.21
C TRP A 97 -45.96 27.43 8.23
N ILE A 98 -47.26 27.67 8.03
CA ILE A 98 -47.74 28.70 7.11
C ILE A 98 -47.62 30.13 7.69
N GLY A 99 -47.47 30.27 9.01
CA GLY A 99 -47.28 31.54 9.71
C GLY A 99 -48.55 32.06 10.39
N THR A 100 -48.39 32.87 11.45
CA THR A 100 -49.49 33.31 12.35
C THR A 100 -50.67 34.00 11.65
N GLU A 101 -50.44 34.63 10.51
CA GLU A 101 -51.49 35.35 9.75
C GLU A 101 -52.30 34.44 8.81
N TRP A 102 -51.80 33.23 8.53
CA TRP A 102 -52.35 32.32 7.52
C TRP A 102 -52.72 30.94 8.06
N ASN A 103 -52.34 30.65 9.31
CA ASN A 103 -52.67 29.40 9.97
C ASN A 103 -54.18 29.30 10.09
N ASP A 104 -54.77 28.28 9.47
CA ASP A 104 -56.21 28.02 9.54
C ASP A 104 -57.05 29.20 8.97
N GLN A 105 -56.54 29.83 7.90
CA GLN A 105 -57.13 31.00 7.19
C GLN A 105 -56.95 30.87 5.67
N VAL A 106 -57.37 29.75 5.08
CA VAL A 106 -57.15 29.39 3.66
C VAL A 106 -58.38 28.68 3.10
N THR A 107 -59.15 29.42 2.30
CA THR A 107 -60.42 28.98 1.71
C THR A 107 -60.29 28.61 0.23
N SER A 108 -59.26 29.10 -0.48
CA SER A 108 -58.94 28.64 -1.85
C SER A 108 -57.45 28.78 -2.20
N PHE A 109 -56.96 28.03 -3.20
CA PHE A 109 -55.57 28.14 -3.67
C PHE A 109 -55.35 27.71 -5.12
N ILE A 110 -54.25 28.18 -5.71
CA ILE A 110 -53.81 27.83 -7.08
C ILE A 110 -52.44 27.16 -7.00
N VAL A 111 -52.36 25.91 -7.47
CA VAL A 111 -51.10 25.19 -7.69
C VAL A 111 -50.69 25.43 -9.14
N SER A 112 -49.56 26.10 -9.36
CA SER A 112 -49.07 26.47 -10.69
C SER A 112 -47.57 26.19 -10.85
N LEU A 113 -47.08 26.17 -12.07
CA LEU A 113 -45.63 26.25 -12.34
C LEU A 113 -45.16 27.67 -12.02
N ILE A 114 -43.93 27.83 -11.52
CA ILE A 114 -43.30 29.15 -11.38
C ILE A 114 -43.19 29.76 -12.80
N PRO A 115 -43.77 30.95 -13.07
CA PRO A 115 -43.63 31.59 -14.37
C PRO A 115 -42.15 31.89 -14.66
N PRO A 116 -41.61 31.51 -15.84
CA PRO A 116 -40.21 31.72 -16.13
C PRO A 116 -39.89 33.21 -16.23
N SER A 117 -38.88 33.64 -15.49
CA SER A 117 -38.19 34.90 -15.73
C SER A 117 -37.58 34.91 -17.14
N THR A 118 -37.67 36.05 -17.83
CA THR A 118 -36.80 36.36 -18.97
C THR A 118 -35.34 36.23 -18.54
N GLY A 119 -34.58 35.35 -19.20
CA GLY A 119 -33.23 34.97 -18.77
C GLY A 119 -33.12 33.61 -18.06
N THR A 120 -34.11 32.72 -18.17
CA THR A 120 -34.02 31.32 -17.69
C THR A 120 -33.68 30.38 -18.86
N ALA A 121 -32.66 29.53 -18.71
CA ALA A 121 -32.21 28.62 -19.76
C ALA A 121 -33.22 27.51 -20.07
N ASN A 122 -33.56 27.37 -21.36
CA ASN A 122 -34.33 26.25 -21.89
C ASN A 122 -33.37 25.18 -22.42
N TRP A 123 -33.78 23.91 -22.36
CA TRP A 123 -33.26 22.91 -23.28
C TRP A 123 -33.62 23.32 -24.71
N ILE A 124 -32.64 23.32 -25.62
CA ILE A 124 -32.80 23.63 -27.04
C ILE A 124 -32.26 22.51 -27.91
N TRP A 125 -32.88 22.29 -29.07
CA TRP A 125 -32.41 21.33 -30.06
C TRP A 125 -32.90 21.68 -31.47
N SER A 126 -32.75 20.75 -32.42
CA SER A 126 -33.49 20.78 -33.67
C SER A 126 -34.98 20.44 -33.48
N SER A 127 -35.79 20.64 -34.52
CA SER A 127 -37.24 20.37 -34.46
C SER A 127 -37.55 18.90 -34.15
N ALA A 128 -37.00 17.97 -34.94
CA ALA A 128 -36.96 16.55 -34.63
C ALA A 128 -35.99 16.23 -33.48
N ALA A 129 -36.07 15.01 -32.91
CA ALA A 129 -35.02 14.50 -32.03
C ALA A 129 -33.69 14.24 -32.75
N GLY A 130 -33.75 13.93 -34.06
CA GLY A 130 -32.64 13.40 -34.84
C GLY A 130 -32.43 11.90 -34.60
N PRO A 131 -31.79 11.18 -35.53
CA PRO A 131 -31.34 9.81 -35.30
C PRO A 131 -30.18 9.78 -34.29
N ALA A 132 -29.89 8.57 -33.78
CA ALA A 132 -28.65 8.31 -33.06
C ALA A 132 -27.40 8.70 -33.89
N ASN A 133 -26.29 9.02 -33.22
CA ASN A 133 -25.03 9.51 -33.79
C ASN A 133 -25.14 10.84 -34.58
N THR A 134 -26.05 11.74 -34.21
CA THR A 134 -26.19 13.06 -34.85
C THR A 134 -25.22 14.07 -34.24
N TRP A 135 -24.47 14.79 -35.08
CA TRP A 135 -23.63 15.92 -34.68
C TRP A 135 -24.30 17.24 -35.08
N ILE A 136 -24.51 18.16 -34.13
CA ILE A 136 -25.14 19.46 -34.37
C ILE A 136 -24.24 20.58 -33.86
N ALA A 137 -23.95 21.55 -34.73
CA ALA A 137 -23.32 22.80 -34.35
C ALA A 137 -24.38 23.83 -33.95
N PHE A 138 -24.18 24.51 -32.82
CA PHE A 138 -24.98 25.62 -32.31
C PHE A 138 -24.16 26.91 -32.29
N ARG A 139 -24.78 28.06 -32.61
CA ARG A 139 -24.16 29.39 -32.53
C ARG A 139 -25.06 30.40 -31.83
N LYS A 140 -24.41 31.35 -31.16
CA LYS A 140 -25.01 32.56 -30.63
C LYS A 140 -23.99 33.70 -30.64
N LYS A 141 -24.40 34.86 -31.16
CA LYS A 141 -23.71 36.14 -30.92
C LYS A 141 -24.37 36.85 -29.74
N ILE A 142 -23.57 37.51 -28.91
CA ILE A 142 -23.99 38.43 -27.85
C ILE A 142 -23.11 39.68 -27.88
N THR A 143 -23.62 40.80 -27.38
CA THR A 143 -22.84 42.02 -27.19
C THR A 143 -22.86 42.38 -25.71
N LEU A 144 -21.69 42.50 -25.10
CA LEU A 144 -21.53 42.82 -23.68
C LEU A 144 -21.06 44.26 -23.53
N SER A 145 -21.72 45.06 -22.69
CA SER A 145 -21.33 46.45 -22.42
C SER A 145 -19.96 46.54 -21.73
N THR A 146 -19.65 45.58 -20.86
CA THR A 146 -18.36 45.38 -20.20
C THR A 146 -18.03 43.89 -20.14
N LYS A 147 -16.74 43.53 -20.04
CA LYS A 147 -16.33 42.16 -19.73
C LYS A 147 -16.80 41.81 -18.31
N PRO A 148 -17.52 40.70 -18.08
CA PRO A 148 -17.95 40.31 -16.74
C PRO A 148 -16.76 39.86 -15.89
N ALA A 149 -16.85 40.06 -14.57
CA ALA A 149 -15.81 39.61 -13.63
C ALA A 149 -15.84 38.07 -13.41
N ALA A 150 -17.02 37.47 -13.50
CA ALA A 150 -17.25 36.03 -13.51
C ALA A 150 -18.48 35.73 -14.38
N ALA A 151 -18.50 34.60 -15.07
CA ALA A 151 -19.59 34.09 -15.88
C ALA A 151 -19.71 32.58 -15.68
N ILE A 152 -20.04 32.18 -14.45
CA ILE A 152 -20.26 30.77 -14.07
C ILE A 152 -21.38 30.21 -14.94
N THR A 153 -21.02 29.29 -15.81
CA THR A 153 -21.86 28.75 -16.86
C THR A 153 -22.11 27.27 -16.62
N LYS A 154 -23.38 26.89 -16.51
CA LYS A 154 -23.84 25.51 -16.46
C LYS A 154 -24.18 25.06 -17.87
N ILE A 155 -23.60 23.95 -18.31
CA ILE A 155 -23.83 23.41 -19.64
C ILE A 155 -24.12 21.91 -19.56
N ALA A 156 -25.26 21.52 -20.10
CA ALA A 156 -25.69 20.14 -20.19
C ALA A 156 -25.98 19.80 -21.66
N ALA A 157 -25.61 18.60 -22.08
CA ALA A 157 -25.87 18.12 -23.43
C ALA A 157 -26.15 16.62 -23.38
N GLU A 158 -27.05 16.14 -24.24
CA GLU A 158 -27.19 14.72 -24.54
C GLU A 158 -26.35 14.45 -25.81
N ASN A 159 -25.10 13.96 -25.75
CA ASN A 159 -24.33 13.52 -24.57
C ASN A 159 -22.94 14.16 -24.44
N LYS A 160 -22.31 14.59 -25.53
CA LYS A 160 -20.97 15.18 -25.52
C LYS A 160 -20.93 16.51 -26.24
N TYR A 161 -20.07 17.42 -25.81
CA TYR A 161 -19.92 18.72 -26.46
C TYR A 161 -18.49 19.25 -26.53
N TRP A 162 -18.27 20.17 -27.48
CA TRP A 162 -17.07 20.99 -27.61
C TRP A 162 -17.48 22.46 -27.65
N LEU A 163 -17.06 23.23 -26.64
CA LEU A 163 -17.42 24.64 -26.45
C LEU A 163 -16.28 25.53 -26.97
N TYR A 164 -16.62 26.46 -27.85
CA TYR A 164 -15.73 27.51 -28.31
C TYR A 164 -16.31 28.88 -27.97
N VAL A 165 -15.45 29.78 -27.53
CA VAL A 165 -15.76 31.19 -27.25
C VAL A 165 -14.77 32.04 -28.04
N ASN A 166 -15.25 32.95 -28.88
CA ASN A 166 -14.40 33.84 -29.68
C ASN A 166 -13.32 33.08 -30.48
N ASN A 167 -13.71 31.98 -31.12
CA ASN A 167 -12.86 31.00 -31.83
C ASN A 167 -11.91 30.15 -30.95
N GLN A 168 -11.69 30.49 -29.68
CA GLN A 168 -10.89 29.66 -28.77
C GLN A 168 -11.69 28.44 -28.31
N LEU A 169 -11.11 27.24 -28.40
CA LEU A 169 -11.66 26.03 -27.79
C LEU A 169 -11.50 26.11 -26.27
N VAL A 170 -12.61 26.15 -25.54
CA VAL A 170 -12.68 26.29 -24.08
C VAL A 170 -12.87 24.94 -23.39
N VAL A 171 -13.77 24.10 -23.91
CA VAL A 171 -13.98 22.73 -23.42
C VAL A 171 -13.87 21.74 -24.57
N LYS A 172 -13.03 20.72 -24.39
CA LYS A 172 -12.86 19.58 -25.30
C LYS A 172 -13.40 18.31 -24.63
N ASP A 173 -14.33 17.61 -25.29
CA ASP A 173 -14.99 16.39 -24.75
C ASP A 173 -15.72 16.67 -23.41
N GLY A 174 -16.50 17.76 -23.39
CA GLY A 174 -17.42 18.07 -22.29
C GLY A 174 -18.63 17.14 -22.28
N GLY A 175 -19.32 17.09 -21.14
CA GLY A 175 -20.41 16.15 -20.86
C GLY A 175 -19.92 14.78 -20.37
N LEU A 176 -20.87 13.97 -19.89
CA LEU A 176 -20.67 12.59 -19.45
C LEU A 176 -21.58 11.69 -20.31
N ASP A 177 -21.13 10.49 -20.65
CA ASP A 177 -21.92 9.59 -21.52
C ASP A 177 -23.07 8.86 -20.80
N LEU A 178 -23.23 9.13 -19.51
CA LEU A 178 -23.97 8.37 -18.51
C LEU A 178 -24.84 9.30 -17.66
N ARG A 179 -25.70 8.73 -16.82
CA ARG A 179 -26.69 9.49 -16.01
C ARG A 179 -26.48 9.30 -14.50
N PRO A 180 -26.80 10.31 -13.68
CA PRO A 180 -26.61 10.26 -12.21
C PRO A 180 -27.53 9.26 -11.52
N ASP A 181 -28.66 8.95 -12.14
CA ASP A 181 -29.71 8.04 -11.70
C ASP A 181 -30.57 7.63 -12.90
N LEU A 182 -31.68 6.95 -12.65
CA LEU A 182 -32.60 6.47 -13.69
C LEU A 182 -33.17 7.55 -14.63
N VAL A 183 -33.26 8.82 -14.23
CA VAL A 183 -34.06 9.84 -14.95
C VAL A 183 -33.38 11.20 -15.16
N ASN A 184 -32.49 11.61 -14.27
CA ASN A 184 -31.89 12.96 -14.29
C ASN A 184 -30.69 13.06 -15.28
N THR A 185 -30.10 14.23 -15.40
CA THR A 185 -29.01 14.52 -16.37
C THR A 185 -27.88 15.32 -15.73
N TYR A 186 -26.65 15.03 -16.14
CA TYR A 186 -25.47 15.76 -15.68
C TYR A 186 -25.28 17.11 -16.39
N TYR A 187 -24.79 18.11 -15.66
CA TYR A 187 -24.25 19.36 -16.22
C TYR A 187 -22.80 19.56 -15.78
N ASP A 188 -21.99 20.08 -16.69
CA ASP A 188 -20.67 20.63 -16.40
C ASP A 188 -20.82 22.10 -15.98
N GLU A 189 -19.93 22.59 -15.11
CA GLU A 189 -19.90 24.00 -14.67
C GLU A 189 -18.51 24.60 -14.94
N ILE A 190 -18.46 25.79 -15.53
CA ILE A 190 -17.23 26.47 -15.95
C ILE A 190 -17.37 28.00 -15.92
N ASP A 191 -16.34 28.72 -15.49
CA ASP A 191 -16.31 30.18 -15.64
C ASP A 191 -15.89 30.56 -17.07
N LEU A 192 -16.75 31.30 -17.78
CA LEU A 192 -16.46 31.81 -19.12
C LEU A 192 -15.89 33.23 -19.14
N ALA A 193 -15.86 33.95 -18.02
CA ALA A 193 -15.33 35.32 -17.97
C ALA A 193 -13.91 35.48 -18.51
N PRO A 194 -12.95 34.54 -18.33
CA PRO A 194 -11.62 34.63 -18.95
C PRO A 194 -11.67 34.81 -20.48
N TYR A 195 -12.58 34.12 -21.16
CA TYR A 195 -12.68 34.04 -22.63
C TYR A 195 -13.58 35.11 -23.26
N LEU A 196 -14.40 35.79 -22.43
CA LEU A 196 -15.29 36.87 -22.87
C LEU A 196 -14.57 38.22 -22.95
N GLN A 197 -15.10 39.14 -23.76
CA GLN A 197 -14.62 40.51 -23.92
C GLN A 197 -15.78 41.52 -23.85
N ALA A 198 -15.49 42.81 -23.76
CA ALA A 198 -16.49 43.86 -24.03
C ALA A 198 -16.73 43.95 -25.55
N GLY A 199 -17.93 44.35 -25.96
CA GLY A 199 -18.36 44.32 -27.36
C GLY A 199 -18.91 42.96 -27.80
N GLU A 200 -18.81 42.65 -29.10
CA GLU A 200 -19.32 41.39 -29.65
C GLU A 200 -18.51 40.19 -29.11
N ASN A 201 -19.22 39.15 -28.69
CA ASN A 201 -18.69 37.82 -28.41
C ASN A 201 -19.48 36.80 -29.25
N THR A 202 -18.81 35.74 -29.71
CA THR A 202 -19.49 34.62 -30.34
C THR A 202 -19.24 33.32 -29.58
N ILE A 203 -20.34 32.67 -29.20
CA ILE A 203 -20.39 31.40 -28.47
C ILE A 203 -20.80 30.31 -29.45
N ALA A 204 -20.12 29.16 -29.40
CA ALA A 204 -20.30 28.07 -30.35
C ALA A 204 -20.20 26.72 -29.64
N VAL A 205 -21.14 25.82 -29.88
CA VAL A 205 -21.16 24.49 -29.26
C VAL A 205 -21.37 23.43 -30.32
N LEU A 206 -20.40 22.53 -30.51
CA LEU A 206 -20.61 21.30 -31.27
C LEU A 206 -21.12 20.24 -30.29
N VAL A 207 -22.31 19.70 -30.51
CA VAL A 207 -22.94 18.65 -29.68
C VAL A 207 -23.00 17.34 -30.47
N TRP A 208 -22.56 16.26 -29.83
CA TRP A 208 -22.73 14.89 -30.31
C TRP A 208 -23.86 14.21 -29.53
N TYR A 209 -25.00 14.08 -30.18
CA TYR A 209 -26.11 13.25 -29.72
C TYR A 209 -25.85 11.82 -30.12
N LYS A 210 -25.42 11.01 -29.14
CA LYS A 210 -25.22 9.57 -29.32
C LYS A 210 -26.56 8.85 -29.48
N GLY A 211 -27.50 9.02 -28.55
CA GLY A 211 -28.74 8.24 -28.54
C GLY A 211 -28.48 6.71 -28.55
N GLY A 212 -29.41 5.93 -29.10
CA GLY A 212 -29.25 4.49 -29.31
C GLY A 212 -29.99 3.61 -28.31
N GLN A 213 -29.48 2.40 -28.10
CA GLN A 213 -30.01 1.44 -27.10
C GLN A 213 -29.35 1.67 -25.72
N ASN A 214 -29.92 1.08 -24.66
CA ASN A 214 -29.25 1.01 -23.37
C ASN A 214 -28.08 0.02 -23.45
N GLY A 215 -26.91 0.44 -22.98
CA GLY A 215 -25.71 -0.40 -22.88
C GLY A 215 -25.33 -0.66 -21.43
N TYR A 216 -24.17 -1.27 -21.22
CA TYR A 216 -23.65 -1.53 -19.88
C TYR A 216 -23.22 -0.22 -19.16
N THR A 217 -22.66 0.74 -19.90
CA THR A 217 -22.24 2.06 -19.38
C THR A 217 -23.41 2.99 -19.06
N GLN A 218 -24.48 2.96 -19.86
CA GLN A 218 -25.42 4.09 -19.95
C GLN A 218 -26.85 3.69 -20.31
N ARG A 219 -27.82 4.43 -19.73
CA ARG A 219 -29.21 4.49 -20.19
C ARG A 219 -29.36 5.63 -21.21
N ALA A 220 -29.68 5.30 -22.45
CA ALA A 220 -29.91 6.30 -23.50
C ALA A 220 -31.33 6.90 -23.41
N VAL A 221 -31.51 8.12 -23.92
CA VAL A 221 -32.85 8.69 -24.17
C VAL A 221 -33.01 9.11 -25.63
N GLY A 222 -34.25 9.05 -26.12
CA GLY A 222 -34.58 9.30 -27.53
C GLY A 222 -34.65 10.77 -27.96
N ASN A 223 -34.03 11.71 -27.24
CA ASN A 223 -34.00 13.13 -27.60
C ASN A 223 -32.62 13.74 -27.33
N GLY A 224 -31.96 14.24 -28.37
CA GLY A 224 -30.81 15.12 -28.22
C GLY A 224 -31.23 16.49 -27.69
N GLY A 225 -30.29 17.19 -27.03
CA GLY A 225 -30.53 18.49 -26.44
C GLY A 225 -29.25 19.18 -26.00
N LEU A 226 -29.31 20.51 -25.91
CA LEU A 226 -28.32 21.40 -25.30
C LEU A 226 -29.04 22.33 -24.31
N LEU A 227 -28.46 22.52 -23.13
CA LEU A 227 -28.81 23.58 -22.20
C LEU A 227 -27.54 24.36 -21.83
N PHE A 228 -27.65 25.68 -21.79
CA PHE A 228 -26.57 26.63 -21.53
C PHE A 228 -27.10 27.73 -20.63
N ASP A 229 -26.57 27.87 -19.43
CA ASP A 229 -27.01 28.84 -18.43
C ASP A 229 -25.81 29.57 -17.83
N ALA A 230 -25.53 30.78 -18.32
CA ALA A 230 -24.57 31.73 -17.77
C ALA A 230 -25.29 32.89 -17.04
N GLY A 231 -26.51 32.65 -16.54
CA GLY A 231 -27.35 33.67 -15.93
C GLY A 231 -27.59 34.86 -16.86
N SER A 232 -27.35 36.07 -16.35
CA SER A 232 -27.57 37.32 -17.09
C SER A 232 -26.61 37.56 -18.27
N VAL A 233 -25.56 36.75 -18.44
CA VAL A 233 -24.62 36.88 -19.57
C VAL A 233 -25.20 36.25 -20.84
N LEU A 234 -25.72 35.03 -20.74
CA LEU A 234 -26.32 34.28 -21.84
C LEU A 234 -27.07 33.05 -21.33
N VAL A 235 -28.25 32.77 -21.89
CA VAL A 235 -28.96 31.49 -21.73
C VAL A 235 -29.31 30.85 -23.07
N SER A 236 -29.60 29.54 -23.08
CA SER A 236 -30.12 28.80 -24.22
C SER A 236 -31.61 29.06 -24.44
N ASP A 237 -31.95 29.51 -25.64
CA ASP A 237 -33.31 29.85 -26.09
C ASP A 237 -33.45 29.69 -27.62
N ASP A 238 -34.61 30.03 -28.17
CA ASP A 238 -34.94 30.00 -29.60
C ASP A 238 -34.26 31.10 -30.44
N THR A 239 -33.47 31.98 -29.82
CA THR A 239 -32.63 32.96 -30.52
C THR A 239 -31.21 32.46 -30.79
N TRP A 240 -30.88 31.26 -30.32
CA TRP A 240 -29.73 30.49 -30.83
C TRP A 240 -30.02 29.93 -32.21
N LYS A 241 -28.97 29.69 -33.00
CA LYS A 241 -29.06 29.00 -34.29
C LYS A 241 -28.38 27.65 -34.24
N TYR A 242 -28.82 26.71 -35.06
CA TYR A 242 -28.20 25.40 -35.21
C TYR A 242 -28.07 24.95 -36.66
N LYS A 243 -27.15 24.01 -36.89
CA LYS A 243 -27.00 23.26 -38.14
C LYS A 243 -26.47 21.85 -37.85
N VAL A 244 -27.11 20.82 -38.40
CA VAL A 244 -26.56 19.46 -38.41
C VAL A 244 -25.24 19.50 -39.19
N HIS A 245 -24.15 19.05 -38.59
CA HIS A 245 -22.80 19.35 -39.08
C HIS A 245 -22.38 18.39 -40.23
N PRO A 246 -22.33 18.85 -41.49
CA PRO A 246 -22.36 17.98 -42.68
C PRO A 246 -21.07 17.19 -42.96
N SER A 247 -19.98 17.42 -42.22
CA SER A 247 -18.81 16.53 -42.23
C SER A 247 -19.05 15.19 -41.55
N PHE A 248 -19.94 15.11 -40.54
CA PHE A 248 -20.09 13.89 -39.76
C PHE A 248 -21.07 12.93 -40.42
N GLY A 249 -20.65 11.69 -40.60
CA GLY A 249 -21.47 10.61 -41.16
C GLY A 249 -21.29 9.28 -40.42
N ALA A 250 -22.22 8.36 -40.66
CA ALA A 250 -22.06 6.96 -40.25
C ALA A 250 -21.03 6.27 -41.14
N THR A 251 -20.13 5.47 -40.54
CA THR A 251 -19.21 4.61 -41.32
C THR A 251 -19.95 3.43 -41.95
N THR A 252 -19.31 2.74 -42.89
CA THR A 252 -19.81 1.46 -43.42
C THR A 252 -19.94 0.36 -42.36
N GLN A 253 -19.22 0.42 -41.23
CA GLN A 253 -19.38 -0.54 -40.13
C GLN A 253 -20.74 -0.41 -39.45
N LEU A 254 -21.25 0.82 -39.28
CA LEU A 254 -22.58 1.10 -38.72
C LEU A 254 -23.74 0.57 -39.58
N ILE A 255 -23.48 0.33 -40.87
CA ILE A 255 -24.46 -0.22 -41.83
C ILE A 255 -24.46 -1.76 -41.80
N LEU A 256 -23.37 -2.39 -41.31
CA LEU A 256 -23.20 -3.85 -41.32
C LEU A 256 -23.49 -4.49 -39.96
N ASN A 257 -22.98 -3.91 -38.88
CA ASN A 257 -23.16 -4.43 -37.52
C ASN A 257 -24.00 -3.44 -36.70
N GLY A 258 -25.33 -3.60 -36.73
CA GLY A 258 -26.23 -2.87 -35.84
C GLY A 258 -25.80 -3.08 -34.38
N GLN A 259 -25.67 -1.98 -33.62
CA GLN A 259 -24.88 -1.93 -32.39
C GLN A 259 -25.14 -3.11 -31.42
N ASP A 260 -24.11 -3.92 -31.20
CA ASP A 260 -24.03 -4.81 -30.04
C ASP A 260 -24.02 -3.93 -28.77
N TYR A 261 -24.87 -4.29 -27.80
CA TYR A 261 -25.14 -3.53 -26.57
C TYR A 261 -23.90 -3.34 -25.68
N LYS A 262 -22.81 -4.08 -25.93
CA LYS A 262 -21.51 -3.87 -25.28
C LYS A 262 -20.75 -2.65 -25.83
N TRP A 263 -20.99 -2.26 -27.09
CA TRP A 263 -20.10 -1.37 -27.86
C TRP A 263 -20.49 0.12 -27.67
N ILE A 264 -19.85 0.78 -26.71
CA ILE A 264 -20.23 2.10 -26.18
C ILE A 264 -20.00 3.30 -27.13
N ALA A 265 -19.17 3.15 -28.15
CA ALA A 265 -18.77 4.25 -29.03
C ALA A 265 -19.22 3.99 -30.48
N PHE A 266 -19.98 4.93 -31.05
CA PHE A 266 -20.23 4.93 -32.48
C PHE A 266 -18.92 5.18 -33.25
N PRO A 267 -18.62 4.39 -34.29
CA PRO A 267 -17.68 4.79 -35.33
C PRO A 267 -18.06 6.16 -35.91
N VAL A 268 -17.10 7.06 -36.02
CA VAL A 268 -17.29 8.42 -36.54
C VAL A 268 -16.59 8.52 -37.90
N SER A 269 -17.33 8.88 -38.95
CA SER A 269 -16.73 9.33 -40.21
C SER A 269 -16.74 10.86 -40.27
N TYR A 270 -15.63 11.46 -40.66
CA TYR A 270 -15.49 12.89 -40.87
C TYR A 270 -15.01 13.21 -42.29
N ASN A 271 -15.86 13.85 -43.09
CA ASN A 271 -15.52 14.33 -44.42
C ASN A 271 -15.13 15.83 -44.39
N ALA A 272 -13.84 16.11 -44.60
CA ALA A 272 -13.29 17.46 -44.57
C ALA A 272 -13.69 18.31 -45.79
N ALA A 273 -14.14 17.71 -46.90
CA ALA A 273 -14.71 18.46 -48.03
C ALA A 273 -16.06 19.14 -47.66
N ASN A 274 -16.74 18.64 -46.63
CA ASN A 274 -18.00 19.20 -46.11
C ASN A 274 -17.78 20.11 -44.88
N GLU A 275 -16.54 20.45 -44.52
CA GLU A 275 -16.24 21.24 -43.33
C GLU A 275 -16.98 22.59 -43.32
N LEU A 276 -17.59 22.93 -42.18
CA LEU A 276 -18.09 24.28 -41.92
C LEU A 276 -16.90 25.20 -41.62
N SER A 277 -16.05 25.46 -42.63
CA SER A 277 -14.76 26.11 -42.43
C SER A 277 -14.90 27.48 -41.75
N GLY A 278 -14.07 27.69 -40.72
CA GLY A 278 -14.08 28.90 -39.90
C GLY A 278 -15.37 29.13 -39.10
N TRP A 279 -16.28 28.15 -38.98
CA TRP A 279 -17.61 28.38 -38.37
C TRP A 279 -17.53 28.98 -36.98
N THR A 280 -16.55 28.57 -36.17
CA THR A 280 -16.30 29.05 -34.81
C THR A 280 -15.99 30.55 -34.71
N THR A 281 -15.58 31.22 -35.79
CA THR A 281 -15.17 32.64 -35.81
C THR A 281 -16.33 33.64 -35.76
N ALA A 282 -16.04 34.88 -35.34
CA ALA A 282 -17.01 35.99 -35.37
C ALA A 282 -17.38 36.46 -36.80
N ALA A 283 -16.53 36.20 -37.79
CA ALA A 283 -16.76 36.58 -39.19
C ALA A 283 -17.68 35.61 -39.95
N TYR A 284 -18.00 34.45 -39.39
CA TYR A 284 -18.81 33.44 -40.06
C TYR A 284 -20.28 33.86 -40.19
N ASN A 285 -20.83 33.74 -41.39
CA ASN A 285 -22.22 34.08 -41.69
C ASN A 285 -23.17 32.90 -41.43
N ASP A 286 -23.90 32.95 -40.32
CA ASP A 286 -24.92 31.98 -39.93
C ASP A 286 -26.37 32.40 -40.32
N ALA A 287 -26.55 33.33 -41.26
CA ALA A 287 -27.89 33.74 -41.72
C ALA A 287 -28.72 32.60 -42.32
N SER A 288 -28.09 31.56 -42.85
CA SER A 288 -28.73 30.36 -43.42
C SER A 288 -28.90 29.19 -42.43
N TRP A 289 -28.66 29.42 -41.13
CA TRP A 289 -28.84 28.41 -40.09
C TRP A 289 -30.23 28.51 -39.45
N THR A 290 -30.79 27.38 -39.05
CA THR A 290 -32.14 27.29 -38.47
C THR A 290 -32.15 27.80 -37.04
N ALA A 291 -33.18 28.54 -36.63
CA ALA A 291 -33.40 28.90 -35.22
C ALA A 291 -33.63 27.65 -34.36
N ALA A 292 -33.08 27.62 -33.15
CA ALA A 292 -33.19 26.48 -32.24
C ALA A 292 -34.61 26.35 -31.66
N VAL A 293 -35.04 25.11 -31.40
CA VAL A 293 -36.37 24.81 -30.86
C VAL A 293 -36.26 24.57 -29.37
N LYS A 294 -36.91 25.43 -28.56
CA LYS A 294 -37.07 25.23 -27.11
C LYS A 294 -37.84 23.94 -26.85
N LYS A 295 -37.30 23.08 -25.99
CA LYS A 295 -37.87 21.79 -25.55
C LYS A 295 -38.45 21.85 -24.13
N GLY A 296 -38.14 22.91 -23.37
CA GLY A 296 -38.67 23.17 -22.03
C GLY A 296 -37.59 23.63 -21.04
N LEU A 297 -38.02 23.99 -19.84
CA LEU A 297 -37.16 24.44 -18.74
C LEU A 297 -36.83 23.27 -17.81
N PRO A 298 -35.62 23.16 -17.26
CA PRO A 298 -35.33 22.14 -16.26
C PRO A 298 -36.14 22.38 -14.97
N PRO A 299 -36.75 21.37 -14.34
CA PRO A 299 -36.74 19.95 -14.74
C PRO A 299 -37.81 19.61 -15.79
N ILE A 300 -37.40 19.04 -16.92
CA ILE A 300 -38.30 18.58 -18.00
C ILE A 300 -37.83 17.26 -18.59
N ALA A 301 -38.74 16.31 -18.78
CA ALA A 301 -38.42 15.01 -19.37
C ALA A 301 -37.98 15.15 -20.84
N PRO A 302 -36.99 14.36 -21.32
CA PRO A 302 -36.34 13.23 -20.64
C PRO A 302 -35.08 13.58 -19.82
N TRP A 303 -34.71 14.86 -19.71
CA TRP A 303 -33.50 15.28 -18.98
C TRP A 303 -33.73 15.46 -17.48
N ASN A 304 -34.97 15.79 -17.09
CA ASN A 304 -35.43 15.97 -15.72
C ASN A 304 -34.51 16.94 -14.94
N LYS A 305 -34.13 16.62 -13.70
CA LYS A 305 -33.30 17.52 -12.88
C LYS A 305 -31.86 17.55 -13.38
N LEU A 306 -31.22 18.71 -13.25
CA LEU A 306 -29.81 18.91 -13.53
C LEU A 306 -28.98 18.57 -12.28
N VAL A 307 -28.04 17.63 -12.42
CA VAL A 307 -27.10 17.21 -11.36
C VAL A 307 -25.68 17.66 -11.74
N PRO A 308 -24.88 18.25 -10.84
CA PRO A 308 -23.53 18.67 -11.19
C PRO A 308 -22.64 17.45 -11.46
N ARG A 309 -21.78 17.55 -12.49
CA ARG A 309 -20.80 16.55 -12.95
C ARG A 309 -20.09 15.76 -11.85
N GLY A 310 -19.77 16.40 -10.72
CA GLY A 310 -19.17 15.81 -9.52
C GLY A 310 -17.68 15.48 -9.62
N ILE A 311 -17.21 15.08 -10.81
CA ILE A 311 -15.81 14.78 -11.14
C ILE A 311 -15.14 15.93 -11.93
N PRO A 312 -13.79 16.03 -11.97
CA PRO A 312 -13.11 17.04 -12.79
C PRO A 312 -13.33 16.85 -14.31
N PHE A 313 -12.95 17.86 -15.09
CA PHE A 313 -12.68 17.71 -16.53
C PHE A 313 -11.43 16.83 -16.77
N TRP A 314 -11.28 16.32 -17.99
CA TRP A 314 -10.19 15.40 -18.36
C TRP A 314 -8.81 16.03 -18.25
N LYS A 315 -7.81 15.20 -17.97
CA LYS A 315 -6.40 15.57 -18.00
C LYS A 315 -5.90 15.43 -19.42
N GLU A 316 -5.63 16.57 -20.05
CA GLU A 316 -5.20 16.65 -21.45
C GLU A 316 -3.69 16.86 -21.53
N TYR A 317 -3.01 15.97 -22.24
CA TYR A 317 -1.57 16.02 -22.42
C TYR A 317 -1.20 16.79 -23.71
N ALA A 318 0.10 17.00 -23.92
CA ALA A 318 0.64 17.52 -25.18
C ALA A 318 0.40 16.56 -26.35
N LEU A 319 0.63 17.03 -27.59
CA LEU A 319 0.72 16.14 -28.75
C LEU A 319 2.08 15.42 -28.73
N SER A 320 2.03 14.10 -28.68
CA SER A 320 3.20 13.21 -28.70
C SER A 320 3.40 12.62 -30.09
N ASN A 321 4.66 12.53 -30.51
CA ASN A 321 5.05 11.73 -31.66
C ASN A 321 4.99 10.23 -31.30
N TYR A 322 4.83 9.36 -32.30
CA TYR A 322 5.01 7.92 -32.12
C TYR A 322 6.49 7.57 -31.89
N GLN A 323 6.75 6.42 -31.25
CA GLN A 323 8.09 5.96 -30.90
C GLN A 323 8.90 5.47 -32.10
N ASN A 324 8.22 5.02 -33.16
CA ASN A 324 8.82 4.59 -34.42
C ASN A 324 8.77 5.70 -35.48
N ALA A 325 9.64 5.61 -36.49
CA ALA A 325 9.64 6.52 -37.61
C ALA A 325 8.35 6.38 -38.45
N ILE A 326 7.78 7.52 -38.83
CA ILE A 326 6.62 7.66 -39.72
C ILE A 326 7.15 8.12 -41.10
N PRO A 327 6.73 7.52 -42.24
CA PRO A 327 7.18 7.94 -43.55
C PRO A 327 6.62 9.32 -43.91
N ALA A 328 7.45 10.20 -44.48
CA ALA A 328 7.09 11.59 -44.78
C ALA A 328 6.10 11.74 -45.96
N ALA A 329 5.91 10.71 -46.79
CA ALA A 329 4.93 10.70 -47.87
C ALA A 329 4.53 9.27 -48.28
N ILE A 330 3.36 9.14 -48.92
CA ILE A 330 2.89 7.92 -49.58
C ILE A 330 2.31 8.25 -50.97
N THR A 331 2.33 7.28 -51.89
CA THR A 331 1.89 7.46 -53.30
C THR A 331 0.88 6.41 -53.76
N ALA A 332 0.52 5.46 -52.90
CA ALA A 332 -0.47 4.40 -53.15
C ALA A 332 -1.18 4.02 -51.84
N ASN A 333 -2.26 3.23 -51.95
CA ASN A 333 -2.96 2.68 -50.78
C ASN A 333 -1.99 1.88 -49.90
N THR A 334 -1.94 2.15 -48.60
CA THR A 334 -1.01 1.52 -47.65
C THR A 334 -1.46 1.74 -46.20
N SER A 335 -0.83 1.05 -45.24
CA SER A 335 -1.11 1.23 -43.81
C SER A 335 0.14 1.73 -43.07
N ILE A 336 -0.03 2.73 -42.22
CA ILE A 336 1.02 3.26 -41.34
C ILE A 336 0.64 2.99 -39.89
N THR A 337 1.45 2.25 -39.15
CA THR A 337 1.26 2.00 -37.72
C THR A 337 2.25 2.83 -36.89
N GLY A 338 1.72 3.62 -35.96
CA GLY A 338 2.49 4.35 -34.95
C GLY A 338 2.46 3.64 -33.59
N THR A 339 3.63 3.41 -33.02
CA THR A 339 3.80 2.79 -31.69
C THR A 339 3.71 3.83 -30.59
N VAL A 340 2.80 3.61 -29.64
CA VAL A 340 2.63 4.38 -28.40
C VAL A 340 3.45 3.75 -27.27
N GLY A 341 3.63 2.42 -27.31
CA GLY A 341 4.54 1.66 -26.44
C GLY A 341 3.97 1.26 -25.08
N THR A 342 2.80 1.76 -24.71
CA THR A 342 2.05 1.35 -23.51
C THR A 342 0.55 1.57 -23.73
N ASN A 343 -0.28 0.97 -22.88
CA ASN A 343 -1.75 0.99 -22.99
C ASN A 343 -2.28 2.29 -22.36
N ILE A 344 -2.87 3.17 -23.17
CA ILE A 344 -3.37 4.49 -22.74
C ILE A 344 -4.71 4.85 -23.39
N GLN A 345 -5.47 5.73 -22.73
CA GLN A 345 -6.56 6.48 -23.35
C GLN A 345 -5.98 7.64 -24.19
N LEU A 346 -6.30 7.70 -25.49
CA LEU A 346 -5.76 8.70 -26.42
C LEU A 346 -6.77 9.19 -27.47
N ARG A 347 -6.41 10.30 -28.13
CA ARG A 347 -6.97 10.74 -29.41
C ARG A 347 -5.88 10.71 -30.49
N PRO A 348 -6.09 10.01 -31.63
CA PRO A 348 -5.24 10.15 -32.80
C PRO A 348 -5.25 11.57 -33.38
N TYR A 349 -4.15 11.96 -34.02
CA TYR A 349 -3.96 13.24 -34.70
C TYR A 349 -3.29 13.01 -36.05
N LEU A 350 -3.80 13.66 -37.09
CA LEU A 350 -3.17 13.69 -38.41
C LEU A 350 -3.03 15.13 -38.92
N HIS A 351 -1.91 15.38 -39.59
CA HIS A 351 -1.62 16.56 -40.39
C HIS A 351 -1.05 16.07 -41.72
N VAL A 352 -1.75 16.34 -42.82
CA VAL A 352 -1.42 15.83 -44.16
C VAL A 352 -1.68 16.88 -45.23
N ASN A 353 -0.88 16.86 -46.29
CA ASN A 353 -1.22 17.55 -47.55
C ASN A 353 -1.54 16.48 -48.61
N ALA A 354 -2.79 16.45 -49.07
CA ALA A 354 -3.37 15.31 -49.78
C ALA A 354 -4.24 15.71 -50.99
N PRO A 355 -4.44 14.82 -51.97
CA PRO A 355 -5.59 14.89 -52.87
C PRO A 355 -6.91 14.83 -52.08
N ALA A 356 -7.99 15.37 -52.64
CA ALA A 356 -9.33 15.20 -52.06
C ALA A 356 -9.82 13.75 -52.19
N GLY A 357 -10.59 13.29 -51.20
CA GLY A 357 -11.26 11.99 -51.23
C GLY A 357 -10.40 10.79 -50.82
N VAL A 358 -9.16 11.00 -50.37
CA VAL A 358 -8.37 9.94 -49.72
C VAL A 358 -9.06 9.58 -48.41
N LYS A 359 -9.31 8.29 -48.20
CA LYS A 359 -9.94 7.73 -46.99
C LYS A 359 -8.87 7.20 -46.05
N ILE A 360 -8.88 7.67 -44.82
CA ILE A 360 -7.97 7.27 -43.75
C ILE A 360 -8.80 6.57 -42.67
N LYS A 361 -8.67 5.25 -42.53
CA LYS A 361 -9.29 4.47 -41.45
C LYS A 361 -8.32 4.38 -40.26
N ILE A 362 -8.75 4.88 -39.11
CA ILE A 362 -7.93 5.11 -37.91
C ILE A 362 -8.33 4.13 -36.82
N ILE A 363 -7.45 3.17 -36.55
CA ILE A 363 -7.67 2.02 -35.67
C ILE A 363 -6.79 2.19 -34.42
N VAL A 364 -7.36 2.04 -33.23
CA VAL A 364 -6.65 2.11 -31.94
C VAL A 364 -6.86 0.84 -31.10
N ASN A 365 -7.93 0.09 -31.37
CA ASN A 365 -8.30 -1.19 -30.77
C ASN A 365 -9.04 -2.04 -31.81
N ARG A 366 -9.24 -3.33 -31.50
CA ARG A 366 -9.89 -4.30 -32.39
C ARG A 366 -11.41 -4.15 -32.56
N HIS A 367 -12.09 -3.35 -31.75
CA HIS A 367 -13.55 -3.24 -31.77
C HIS A 367 -14.01 -2.16 -32.78
N TYR A 368 -13.69 -0.89 -32.52
CA TYR A 368 -14.19 0.25 -33.31
C TYR A 368 -13.06 1.15 -33.84
N TRP A 369 -13.34 1.85 -34.95
CA TRP A 369 -12.42 2.73 -35.65
C TRP A 369 -13.10 4.05 -36.06
N GLN A 370 -12.31 5.02 -36.50
CA GLN A 370 -12.78 6.31 -37.03
C GLN A 370 -12.34 6.49 -38.49
N GLU A 371 -13.11 7.21 -39.29
CA GLU A 371 -12.77 7.52 -40.69
C GLU A 371 -12.52 9.03 -40.85
N TYR A 372 -11.47 9.39 -41.58
CA TYR A 372 -11.27 10.74 -42.08
C TYR A 372 -11.21 10.70 -43.61
N ILE A 373 -11.92 11.62 -44.28
CA ILE A 373 -11.92 11.76 -45.74
C ILE A 373 -11.38 13.14 -46.08
N THR A 374 -10.29 13.18 -46.85
CA THR A 374 -9.52 14.40 -47.09
C THR A 374 -10.25 15.42 -47.99
N LYS A 375 -10.02 16.71 -47.72
CA LYS A 375 -10.13 17.79 -48.72
C LYS A 375 -8.81 17.89 -49.51
N ALA A 376 -8.79 18.67 -50.58
CA ALA A 376 -7.55 18.91 -51.33
C ALA A 376 -6.62 19.88 -50.57
N GLY A 377 -5.32 19.60 -50.59
CA GLY A 377 -4.30 20.44 -49.98
C GLY A 377 -4.02 20.10 -48.52
N ASP A 378 -3.51 21.09 -47.80
CA ASP A 378 -3.07 20.96 -46.41
C ASP A 378 -4.24 20.94 -45.40
N GLN A 379 -4.18 20.05 -44.40
CA GLN A 379 -5.24 19.87 -43.40
C GLN A 379 -4.77 19.15 -42.12
N GLU A 380 -5.34 19.57 -40.99
CA GLU A 380 -5.14 18.97 -39.66
C GLU A 380 -6.46 18.40 -39.10
N PHE A 381 -6.38 17.33 -38.30
CA PHE A 381 -7.52 16.74 -37.60
C PHE A 381 -7.07 15.99 -36.32
N GLU A 382 -7.68 16.32 -35.18
CA GLU A 382 -7.62 15.53 -33.95
C GLU A 382 -8.96 14.78 -33.79
N CYS A 383 -8.93 13.46 -33.67
CA CYS A 383 -10.11 12.62 -33.51
C CYS A 383 -10.96 13.08 -32.31
N PHE A 384 -12.23 13.49 -32.52
CA PHE A 384 -13.07 13.98 -31.43
C PHE A 384 -13.30 12.94 -30.32
N ALA A 385 -13.61 11.69 -30.71
CA ALA A 385 -13.82 10.59 -29.77
C ALA A 385 -12.47 9.97 -29.33
N TRP A 386 -12.30 9.80 -28.01
CA TRP A 386 -11.16 9.10 -27.44
C TRP A 386 -11.28 7.56 -27.62
N GLN A 387 -10.14 6.89 -27.61
CA GLN A 387 -10.03 5.44 -27.72
C GLN A 387 -8.93 4.92 -26.78
N ASN A 388 -8.91 3.62 -26.48
CA ASN A 388 -7.87 3.00 -25.66
C ASN A 388 -6.94 2.13 -26.50
N SER A 389 -5.62 2.30 -26.39
CA SER A 389 -4.62 1.60 -27.21
C SER A 389 -4.22 0.23 -26.64
N SER A 390 -5.15 -0.73 -26.66
CA SER A 390 -4.95 -2.11 -26.17
C SER A 390 -3.69 -2.76 -26.73
N ASP A 391 -3.40 -2.48 -27.99
CA ASP A 391 -2.33 -3.12 -28.77
C ASP A 391 -1.09 -2.19 -28.87
N HIS A 392 -0.98 -1.24 -27.93
CA HIS A 392 0.08 -0.23 -27.78
C HIS A 392 0.35 0.63 -29.05
N THR A 393 -0.59 0.70 -29.97
CA THR A 393 -0.41 1.24 -31.33
C THR A 393 -1.61 2.06 -31.81
N VAL A 394 -1.42 2.82 -32.88
CA VAL A 394 -2.48 3.42 -33.70
C VAL A 394 -2.15 3.16 -35.18
N THR A 395 -3.08 2.58 -35.93
CA THR A 395 -2.91 2.26 -37.36
C THR A 395 -3.80 3.16 -38.22
N TYR A 396 -3.19 3.75 -39.24
CA TYR A 396 -3.83 4.59 -40.25
C TYR A 396 -3.79 3.85 -41.59
N GLU A 397 -4.94 3.32 -42.03
CA GLU A 397 -5.10 2.66 -43.34
C GLU A 397 -5.53 3.69 -44.38
N PHE A 398 -4.66 3.98 -45.35
CA PHE A 398 -4.90 4.93 -46.43
C PHE A 398 -5.44 4.20 -47.67
N THR A 399 -6.61 4.62 -48.14
CA THR A 399 -7.28 4.08 -49.33
C THR A 399 -7.80 5.20 -50.22
N ASN A 400 -8.06 4.89 -51.50
CA ASN A 400 -8.36 5.88 -52.54
C ASN A 400 -7.23 6.93 -52.72
N VAL A 401 -5.96 6.49 -52.62
CA VAL A 401 -4.79 7.34 -52.84
C VAL A 401 -4.60 7.56 -54.35
N THR A 402 -5.02 8.71 -54.85
CA THR A 402 -5.00 9.10 -56.28
C THR A 402 -3.78 9.94 -56.67
N GLY A 403 -2.90 10.24 -55.72
CA GLY A 403 -1.69 11.04 -55.89
C GLY A 403 -0.91 11.10 -54.58
N THR A 404 0.23 11.80 -54.57
CA THR A 404 1.09 11.87 -53.38
C THR A 404 0.38 12.52 -52.19
N VAL A 405 0.32 11.80 -51.07
CA VAL A 405 -0.05 12.36 -49.76
C VAL A 405 1.24 12.62 -48.98
N GLN A 406 1.50 13.88 -48.64
CA GLN A 406 2.56 14.26 -47.70
C GLN A 406 2.05 14.08 -46.27
N ILE A 407 2.84 13.40 -45.44
CA ILE A 407 2.55 13.14 -44.03
C ILE A 407 3.35 14.15 -43.21
N LEU A 408 2.70 15.26 -42.84
CA LEU A 408 3.31 16.36 -42.11
C LEU A 408 3.34 16.11 -40.59
N GLY A 409 2.44 15.26 -40.09
CA GLY A 409 2.58 14.62 -38.79
C GLY A 409 1.42 13.70 -38.42
N LEU A 410 1.70 12.41 -38.25
CA LEU A 410 0.83 11.50 -37.48
C LEU A 410 1.29 11.50 -36.03
N LYS A 411 0.38 11.80 -35.11
CA LYS A 411 0.64 11.99 -33.67
C LYS A 411 -0.52 11.46 -32.84
N TYR A 412 -0.42 11.54 -31.52
CA TYR A 412 -1.53 11.29 -30.61
C TYR A 412 -1.52 12.28 -29.45
N ARG A 413 -2.67 12.48 -28.82
CA ARG A 413 -2.81 13.16 -27.52
C ARG A 413 -3.28 12.15 -26.49
N GLU A 414 -2.55 11.99 -25.40
CA GLU A 414 -3.05 11.25 -24.23
C GLU A 414 -4.14 12.06 -23.51
N THR A 415 -5.16 11.39 -22.99
CA THR A 415 -6.28 11.99 -22.25
C THR A 415 -6.77 11.04 -21.17
N SER A 416 -6.89 11.46 -19.91
CA SER A 416 -7.30 10.56 -18.81
C SER A 416 -8.29 11.20 -17.83
N TYR A 417 -8.77 10.43 -16.84
CA TYR A 417 -9.26 11.04 -15.59
C TYR A 417 -8.19 11.98 -15.01
N ASN A 418 -8.63 13.07 -14.38
CA ASN A 418 -7.72 14.05 -13.80
C ASN A 418 -7.45 13.75 -12.33
N ALA A 419 -6.59 12.75 -12.14
CA ALA A 419 -5.89 12.44 -10.90
C ALA A 419 -4.38 12.45 -11.14
N ASP A 420 -3.61 12.59 -10.06
CA ASP A 420 -2.18 12.33 -10.03
C ASP A 420 -1.90 10.96 -9.40
N ILE A 421 -0.95 10.23 -10.00
CA ILE A 421 -0.44 8.97 -9.45
C ILE A 421 0.61 9.32 -8.41
N ILE A 422 0.26 9.13 -7.14
CA ILE A 422 1.10 9.43 -5.98
C ILE A 422 1.64 8.14 -5.34
N GLY A 423 0.88 7.05 -5.47
CA GLY A 423 1.24 5.74 -4.96
C GLY A 423 2.49 5.18 -5.63
N GLN A 424 3.34 4.51 -4.84
CA GLN A 424 4.58 3.91 -5.31
C GLN A 424 4.82 2.58 -4.59
N PHE A 425 5.44 1.63 -5.29
CA PHE A 425 6.00 0.41 -4.70
C PHE A 425 7.27 0.03 -5.47
N THR A 426 8.27 -0.47 -4.75
CA THR A 426 9.47 -1.09 -5.30
C THR A 426 10.01 -2.13 -4.34
N SER A 427 10.69 -3.15 -4.85
CA SER A 427 11.21 -4.28 -4.09
C SER A 427 12.47 -4.88 -4.71
N SER A 428 13.17 -5.73 -3.95
CA SER A 428 14.28 -6.54 -4.47
C SER A 428 13.83 -7.65 -5.45
N ASP A 429 12.52 -7.83 -5.66
CA ASP A 429 11.95 -8.77 -6.62
C ASP A 429 11.43 -8.05 -7.89
N ALA A 430 12.13 -8.22 -9.00
CA ALA A 430 11.77 -7.60 -10.28
C ALA A 430 10.41 -8.05 -10.83
N SER A 431 9.91 -9.24 -10.46
CA SER A 431 8.59 -9.73 -10.90
C SER A 431 7.45 -8.97 -10.19
N LEU A 432 7.62 -8.65 -8.90
CA LEU A 432 6.65 -7.85 -8.14
C LEU A 432 6.63 -6.40 -8.64
N ASN A 433 7.80 -5.82 -8.93
CA ASN A 433 7.91 -4.47 -9.50
C ASN A 433 7.22 -4.37 -10.88
N THR A 434 7.32 -5.43 -11.68
CA THR A 434 6.64 -5.55 -12.97
C THR A 434 5.14 -5.70 -12.79
N LEU A 435 4.69 -6.59 -11.88
CA LEU A 435 3.29 -6.80 -11.56
C LEU A 435 2.61 -5.50 -11.10
N TRP A 436 3.18 -4.81 -10.10
CA TRP A 436 2.68 -3.53 -9.60
C TRP A 436 2.57 -2.49 -10.71
N THR A 437 3.57 -2.42 -11.59
CA THR A 437 3.56 -1.51 -12.74
C THR A 437 2.40 -1.81 -13.70
N LYS A 438 2.12 -3.09 -13.99
CA LYS A 438 0.97 -3.48 -14.83
C LYS A 438 -0.36 -3.26 -14.12
N SER A 439 -0.48 -3.52 -12.81
CA SER A 439 -1.68 -3.21 -12.02
C SER A 439 -2.00 -1.71 -12.02
N LYS A 440 -0.99 -0.84 -11.82
CA LYS A 440 -1.10 0.62 -11.94
C LYS A 440 -1.62 1.03 -13.32
N ASN A 441 -1.01 0.51 -14.38
CA ASN A 441 -1.39 0.86 -15.75
C ASN A 441 -2.84 0.45 -16.04
N THR A 442 -3.25 -0.74 -15.57
CA THR A 442 -4.62 -1.27 -15.67
C THR A 442 -5.60 -0.30 -15.02
N SER A 443 -5.38 0.03 -13.75
CA SER A 443 -6.18 1.03 -13.01
C SER A 443 -6.27 2.38 -13.74
N ARG A 444 -5.16 2.88 -14.29
CA ARG A 444 -5.08 4.22 -14.92
C ARG A 444 -6.04 4.38 -16.10
N VAL A 445 -6.28 3.31 -16.86
CA VAL A 445 -7.13 3.36 -18.05
C VAL A 445 -8.53 2.79 -17.80
N CYS A 446 -8.72 1.94 -16.79
CA CYS A 446 -10.03 1.50 -16.30
C CYS A 446 -10.83 2.59 -15.54
N MET A 447 -10.53 3.88 -15.73
CA MET A 447 -11.29 5.00 -15.15
C MET A 447 -11.34 6.23 -16.08
N ARG A 448 -12.52 6.84 -16.22
CA ARG A 448 -12.71 8.15 -16.86
C ARG A 448 -13.97 8.87 -16.36
N ASP A 449 -15.12 8.77 -17.04
CA ASP A 449 -16.38 9.32 -16.50
C ASP A 449 -16.98 8.45 -15.40
N GLN A 450 -16.70 7.16 -15.42
CA GLN A 450 -16.94 6.20 -14.34
C GLN A 450 -15.72 5.28 -14.16
N TYR A 451 -15.78 4.37 -13.19
CA TYR A 451 -14.94 3.19 -13.18
C TYR A 451 -15.41 2.21 -14.28
N TYR A 452 -14.46 1.53 -14.91
CA TYR A 452 -14.68 0.60 -16.03
C TYR A 452 -14.13 -0.78 -15.69
N ASP A 453 -14.82 -1.83 -16.09
CA ASP A 453 -14.25 -3.19 -16.17
C ASP A 453 -13.07 -3.22 -17.15
N CYS A 454 -13.28 -2.80 -18.41
CA CYS A 454 -12.28 -2.64 -19.45
C CYS A 454 -12.46 -1.33 -20.23
N PRO A 455 -11.38 -0.71 -20.73
CA PRO A 455 -11.44 0.56 -21.43
C PRO A 455 -11.73 0.45 -22.93
N ASP A 456 -11.76 -0.76 -23.48
CA ASP A 456 -11.87 -1.04 -24.92
C ASP A 456 -13.25 -1.59 -25.32
N ARG A 457 -13.74 -2.63 -24.64
CA ARG A 457 -14.95 -3.37 -25.02
C ARG A 457 -16.24 -2.79 -24.44
N GLU A 458 -16.35 -2.74 -23.11
CA GLU A 458 -17.64 -2.55 -22.39
C GLU A 458 -17.76 -1.25 -21.58
N ARG A 459 -16.69 -0.80 -20.91
CA ARG A 459 -16.70 0.38 -20.02
C ARG A 459 -17.89 0.39 -19.05
N GLY A 460 -18.30 -0.77 -18.57
CA GLY A 460 -19.37 -0.93 -17.59
C GLY A 460 -18.85 -0.63 -16.19
N GLN A 461 -19.66 0.02 -15.36
CA GLN A 461 -19.37 0.18 -13.93
C GLN A 461 -19.80 -1.09 -13.20
N TRP A 462 -19.16 -2.21 -13.55
CA TRP A 462 -19.43 -3.55 -13.01
C TRP A 462 -18.99 -3.62 -11.54
N TRP A 463 -19.94 -3.82 -10.64
CA TRP A 463 -19.71 -3.49 -9.23
C TRP A 463 -18.83 -4.46 -8.43
N GLY A 464 -18.49 -5.62 -8.99
CA GLY A 464 -17.40 -6.47 -8.49
C GLY A 464 -16.05 -5.77 -8.66
N ASP A 465 -15.70 -5.45 -9.91
CA ASP A 465 -14.52 -4.68 -10.28
C ASP A 465 -14.43 -3.38 -9.47
N VAL A 466 -15.49 -2.57 -9.48
CA VAL A 466 -15.54 -1.25 -8.81
C VAL A 466 -15.18 -1.36 -7.33
N SER A 467 -15.60 -2.45 -6.67
CA SER A 467 -15.27 -2.69 -5.25
C SER A 467 -13.76 -2.81 -5.05
N GLU A 468 -13.04 -3.47 -5.96
CA GLU A 468 -11.58 -3.52 -5.93
C GLU A 468 -10.93 -2.21 -6.35
N GLN A 469 -11.47 -1.56 -7.39
CA GLN A 469 -10.91 -0.29 -7.89
C GLN A 469 -10.91 0.77 -6.81
N ILE A 470 -11.94 0.81 -5.96
CA ILE A 470 -12.01 1.71 -4.81
C ILE A 470 -10.87 1.42 -3.83
N LEU A 471 -10.57 0.14 -3.53
CA LEU A 471 -9.45 -0.22 -2.66
C LEU A 471 -8.11 0.17 -3.26
N TYR A 472 -7.77 -0.29 -4.47
CA TYR A 472 -6.45 -0.01 -5.04
C TYR A 472 -6.29 1.47 -5.47
N SER A 473 -7.38 2.19 -5.77
CA SER A 473 -7.34 3.66 -5.97
C SER A 473 -6.84 4.39 -4.72
N CYS A 474 -7.26 3.96 -3.52
CA CYS A 474 -6.83 4.55 -2.25
C CYS A 474 -5.33 4.33 -1.94
N TYR A 475 -4.64 3.47 -2.70
CA TYR A 475 -3.19 3.24 -2.59
C TYR A 475 -2.42 3.83 -3.78
N LEU A 476 -3.10 4.42 -4.77
CA LEU A 476 -2.49 4.86 -6.02
C LEU A 476 -2.63 6.36 -6.33
N TYR A 477 -3.80 6.95 -6.09
CA TYR A 477 -4.09 8.32 -6.55
C TYR A 477 -4.13 9.35 -5.42
N ASP A 478 -4.00 10.62 -5.82
CA ASP A 478 -4.39 11.74 -4.97
C ASP A 478 -5.90 11.72 -4.63
N THR A 479 -6.32 12.59 -3.71
CA THR A 479 -7.70 12.64 -3.20
C THR A 479 -8.76 13.02 -4.24
N SER A 480 -8.36 13.50 -5.43
CA SER A 480 -9.24 13.71 -6.58
C SER A 480 -10.06 12.46 -6.96
N VAL A 481 -9.51 11.26 -6.76
CA VAL A 481 -10.20 10.00 -7.10
C VAL A 481 -11.45 9.76 -6.24
N ASN A 482 -11.49 10.30 -5.01
CA ASN A 482 -12.66 10.22 -4.14
C ASN A 482 -13.91 10.85 -4.79
N LYS A 483 -13.75 11.81 -5.70
CA LYS A 483 -14.87 12.37 -6.49
C LYS A 483 -15.51 11.32 -7.41
N LEU A 484 -14.69 10.47 -8.03
CA LEU A 484 -15.16 9.34 -8.84
C LEU A 484 -15.85 8.30 -7.97
N THR A 485 -15.27 7.94 -6.82
CA THR A 485 -15.88 7.01 -5.85
C THR A 485 -17.23 7.49 -5.31
N ARG A 486 -17.34 8.77 -4.91
CA ARG A 486 -18.62 9.37 -4.50
C ARG A 486 -19.65 9.34 -5.63
N LYS A 487 -19.23 9.63 -6.86
CA LYS A 487 -20.11 9.60 -8.05
C LYS A 487 -20.63 8.18 -8.28
N ALA A 488 -19.74 7.18 -8.31
CA ALA A 488 -20.09 5.77 -8.50
C ALA A 488 -21.12 5.30 -7.45
N PHE A 489 -20.85 5.50 -6.15
CA PHE A 489 -21.79 5.07 -5.10
C PHE A 489 -23.17 5.75 -5.19
N ARG A 490 -23.24 7.01 -5.62
CA ARG A 490 -24.53 7.69 -5.89
C ARG A 490 -25.26 7.02 -7.06
N GLU A 491 -24.57 6.75 -8.15
CA GLU A 491 -25.15 6.12 -9.35
C GLU A 491 -25.68 4.71 -9.05
N LEU A 492 -24.98 3.93 -8.23
CA LEU A 492 -25.46 2.65 -7.71
C LEU A 492 -26.75 2.82 -6.89
N MET A 493 -26.70 3.66 -5.86
CA MET A 493 -27.74 3.75 -4.85
C MET A 493 -29.00 4.50 -5.34
N TYR A 494 -28.86 5.50 -6.21
CA TYR A 494 -29.99 6.23 -6.79
C TYR A 494 -30.58 5.51 -8.03
N THR A 495 -29.91 4.47 -8.52
CA THR A 495 -30.46 3.50 -9.50
C THR A 495 -31.07 2.26 -8.81
N GLN A 496 -31.12 2.22 -7.46
CA GLN A 496 -31.71 1.12 -6.68
C GLN A 496 -33.19 0.86 -7.05
N LYS A 497 -33.56 -0.42 -7.19
CA LYS A 497 -34.88 -0.86 -7.65
C LYS A 497 -35.97 -0.64 -6.60
N GLY A 498 -37.23 -0.75 -7.05
CA GLY A 498 -38.42 -0.67 -6.20
C GLY A 498 -38.37 -1.61 -4.99
N ASN A 499 -37.97 -2.87 -5.19
CA ASN A 499 -37.82 -3.90 -4.14
C ASN A 499 -36.58 -3.74 -3.23
N GLY A 500 -35.69 -2.79 -3.51
CA GLY A 500 -34.46 -2.56 -2.73
C GLY A 500 -33.20 -3.23 -3.29
N SER A 501 -33.32 -4.14 -4.28
CA SER A 501 -32.14 -4.73 -4.92
C SER A 501 -31.49 -3.76 -5.93
N LEU A 502 -30.26 -4.04 -6.33
CA LEU A 502 -29.41 -3.12 -7.10
C LEU A 502 -29.27 -3.56 -8.57
N TYR A 503 -28.76 -2.67 -9.42
CA TYR A 503 -28.27 -3.04 -10.75
C TYR A 503 -26.74 -3.12 -10.72
N THR A 504 -26.16 -4.17 -11.29
CA THR A 504 -24.72 -4.44 -11.17
C THR A 504 -23.84 -3.59 -12.07
N THR A 505 -24.39 -3.00 -13.14
CA THR A 505 -23.67 -2.07 -14.03
C THR A 505 -24.05 -0.60 -13.81
N ALA A 506 -24.69 -0.28 -12.68
CA ALA A 506 -25.29 1.04 -12.41
C ALA A 506 -24.30 2.20 -12.65
N PRO A 507 -24.67 3.21 -13.45
CA PRO A 507 -26.02 3.59 -13.86
C PRO A 507 -26.64 2.81 -15.04
N GLY A 508 -25.92 1.84 -15.63
CA GLY A 508 -26.50 0.84 -16.53
C GLY A 508 -27.51 -0.07 -15.81
N THR A 509 -28.58 -0.46 -16.49
CA THR A 509 -29.75 -1.14 -15.88
C THR A 509 -29.93 -2.59 -16.35
N SER A 510 -28.85 -3.27 -16.77
CA SER A 510 -28.95 -4.55 -17.49
C SER A 510 -29.01 -5.79 -16.60
N PHE A 511 -28.37 -5.78 -15.42
CA PHE A 511 -28.13 -7.01 -14.64
C PHE A 511 -28.43 -6.89 -13.14
N HIS A 512 -28.62 -8.06 -12.51
CA HIS A 512 -28.56 -8.25 -11.07
C HIS A 512 -27.69 -9.46 -10.76
N LEU A 513 -26.48 -9.22 -10.26
CA LEU A 513 -25.57 -10.22 -9.70
C LEU A 513 -25.47 -9.95 -8.20
N PRO A 514 -26.04 -10.81 -7.34
CA PRO A 514 -26.08 -10.51 -5.92
C PRO A 514 -24.70 -10.48 -5.27
N ASP A 515 -23.75 -11.33 -5.67
CA ASP A 515 -22.34 -11.31 -5.24
C ASP A 515 -21.72 -9.91 -5.36
N GLN A 516 -21.62 -9.39 -6.59
CA GLN A 516 -21.08 -8.07 -6.88
C GLN A 516 -21.86 -6.93 -6.19
N ASN A 517 -23.17 -7.09 -5.97
CA ASN A 517 -23.98 -6.10 -5.24
C ASN A 517 -23.74 -6.14 -3.72
N LEU A 518 -23.53 -7.31 -3.12
CA LEU A 518 -23.16 -7.43 -1.71
C LEU A 518 -21.75 -6.85 -1.48
N ALA A 519 -20.80 -7.18 -2.37
CA ALA A 519 -19.44 -6.61 -2.37
C ALA A 519 -19.47 -5.08 -2.43
N ALA A 520 -20.27 -4.50 -3.32
CA ALA A 520 -20.45 -3.05 -3.45
C ALA A 520 -20.93 -2.38 -2.16
N VAL A 521 -21.97 -2.93 -1.52
CA VAL A 521 -22.50 -2.34 -0.28
C VAL A 521 -21.52 -2.53 0.87
N ALA A 522 -20.83 -3.67 0.96
CA ALA A 522 -19.75 -3.88 1.93
C ALA A 522 -18.52 -2.97 1.70
N MET A 523 -18.33 -2.44 0.49
CA MET A 523 -17.24 -1.53 0.17
C MET A 523 -17.43 -0.13 0.77
N LEU A 524 -18.66 0.29 1.10
CA LEU A 524 -18.92 1.62 1.68
C LEU A 524 -18.18 1.85 3.00
N TRP A 525 -18.18 0.86 3.91
CA TRP A 525 -17.45 1.00 5.18
C TRP A 525 -15.94 0.99 4.98
N LYS A 526 -15.43 0.15 4.07
CA LYS A 526 -14.01 0.13 3.70
C LYS A 526 -13.59 1.49 3.13
N TYR A 527 -14.34 2.05 2.17
CA TYR A 527 -14.10 3.38 1.62
C TYR A 527 -14.10 4.47 2.71
N TYR A 528 -15.03 4.43 3.66
CA TYR A 528 -15.03 5.34 4.81
C TYR A 528 -13.76 5.21 5.68
N MET A 529 -13.25 3.99 5.90
CA MET A 529 -12.00 3.79 6.64
C MET A 529 -10.79 4.42 5.94
N TYR A 530 -10.74 4.44 4.60
CA TYR A 530 -9.68 5.10 3.83
C TYR A 530 -9.88 6.63 3.71
N SER A 531 -11.11 7.10 3.46
CA SER A 531 -11.42 8.50 3.11
C SER A 531 -11.87 9.39 4.28
N GLY A 532 -12.47 8.81 5.33
CA GLY A 532 -13.19 9.54 6.37
C GLY A 532 -14.53 10.14 5.92
N ASP A 533 -15.06 9.76 4.76
CA ASP A 533 -16.25 10.38 4.14
C ASP A 533 -17.59 10.01 4.83
N LYS A 534 -17.78 10.48 6.06
CA LYS A 534 -19.03 10.35 6.82
C LYS A 534 -20.21 11.00 6.08
N ALA A 535 -19.96 12.03 5.28
CA ALA A 535 -21.01 12.73 4.53
C ALA A 535 -21.66 11.82 3.48
N LEU A 536 -20.87 11.04 2.73
CA LEU A 536 -21.41 10.06 1.77
C LEU A 536 -22.20 8.94 2.50
N LEU A 537 -21.70 8.45 3.64
CA LEU A 537 -22.43 7.45 4.44
C LEU A 537 -23.78 7.99 4.94
N GLN A 538 -23.83 9.24 5.39
CA GLN A 538 -25.07 9.90 5.83
C GLN A 538 -26.04 10.14 4.66
N GLU A 539 -25.51 10.49 3.49
CA GLU A 539 -26.26 10.75 2.25
C GLU A 539 -26.92 9.48 1.67
N LEU A 540 -26.28 8.31 1.82
CA LEU A 540 -26.73 7.04 1.24
C LEU A 540 -27.35 6.06 2.25
N TYR A 541 -27.43 6.42 3.53
CA TYR A 541 -27.99 5.56 4.58
C TYR A 541 -29.40 5.01 4.29
N PRO A 542 -30.36 5.76 3.71
CA PRO A 542 -31.68 5.21 3.36
C PRO A 542 -31.60 4.05 2.36
N GLN A 543 -30.69 4.11 1.40
CA GLN A 543 -30.49 3.09 0.37
C GLN A 543 -29.76 1.86 0.92
N ILE A 544 -28.78 2.06 1.83
CA ILE A 544 -28.17 0.97 2.61
C ILE A 544 -29.25 0.22 3.41
N LYS A 545 -30.08 0.95 4.17
CA LYS A 545 -31.19 0.38 4.95
C LYS A 545 -32.14 -0.43 4.08
N LYS A 546 -32.54 0.12 2.92
CA LYS A 546 -33.41 -0.57 1.96
C LYS A 546 -32.77 -1.84 1.36
N TYR A 547 -31.46 -1.84 1.13
CA TYR A 547 -30.74 -3.02 0.64
C TYR A 547 -30.64 -4.12 1.72
N VAL A 548 -30.35 -3.75 2.98
CA VAL A 548 -30.36 -4.72 4.10
C VAL A 548 -31.75 -5.32 4.30
N GLN A 549 -32.81 -4.53 4.15
CA GLN A 549 -34.20 -5.03 4.18
C GLN A 549 -34.47 -6.03 3.03
N PHE A 550 -33.97 -5.78 1.82
CA PHE A 550 -34.06 -6.73 0.70
C PHE A 550 -33.31 -8.04 0.98
N CYS A 551 -32.10 -7.97 1.52
CA CYS A 551 -31.32 -9.16 1.91
C CYS A 551 -32.02 -9.94 3.02
N ALA A 552 -32.50 -9.28 4.08
CA ALA A 552 -33.20 -9.93 5.19
C ALA A 552 -34.52 -10.59 4.76
N ALA A 553 -35.25 -9.98 3.81
CA ALA A 553 -36.43 -10.59 3.18
C ALA A 553 -36.11 -11.78 2.26
N SER A 554 -34.82 -11.99 1.93
CA SER A 554 -34.29 -13.10 1.13
C SER A 554 -33.60 -14.18 1.98
N CYS A 555 -33.65 -14.06 3.31
CA CYS A 555 -33.12 -15.04 4.26
C CYS A 555 -34.12 -16.16 4.58
N ASN A 556 -33.62 -17.32 5.02
CA ASN A 556 -34.42 -18.34 5.69
C ASN A 556 -34.57 -18.08 7.20
N ALA A 557 -35.25 -18.98 7.90
CA ALA A 557 -35.49 -18.89 9.35
C ALA A 557 -34.22 -18.90 10.22
N ASP A 558 -33.10 -19.40 9.69
CA ASP A 558 -31.80 -19.45 10.37
C ASP A 558 -30.98 -18.14 10.15
N GLY A 559 -31.52 -17.20 9.37
CA GLY A 559 -30.86 -15.97 8.95
C GLY A 559 -29.94 -16.11 7.73
N MET A 560 -29.84 -17.30 7.13
CA MET A 560 -28.98 -17.57 5.98
C MET A 560 -29.60 -16.97 4.70
N LEU A 561 -28.83 -16.20 3.94
CA LEU A 561 -29.24 -15.63 2.66
C LEU A 561 -29.35 -16.74 1.60
N ILE A 562 -30.51 -16.80 0.94
CA ILE A 562 -30.88 -17.85 -0.02
C ILE A 562 -30.85 -17.32 -1.47
N LEU A 563 -30.37 -18.14 -2.41
CA LEU A 563 -30.38 -17.83 -3.85
C LEU A 563 -31.81 -17.78 -4.39
N GLN A 564 -32.19 -16.66 -5.01
CA GLN A 564 -33.55 -16.35 -5.44
C GLN A 564 -33.83 -16.75 -6.90
N ASN A 565 -35.13 -16.79 -7.27
CA ASN A 565 -35.61 -16.97 -8.64
C ASN A 565 -36.30 -15.71 -9.17
N ASP A 566 -35.65 -14.55 -8.98
CA ASP A 566 -36.17 -13.22 -9.31
C ASP A 566 -35.65 -12.67 -10.65
N GLY A 567 -34.94 -13.49 -11.42
CA GLY A 567 -34.20 -13.07 -12.61
C GLY A 567 -32.77 -12.59 -12.33
N SER A 568 -32.28 -12.74 -11.10
CA SER A 568 -30.84 -12.61 -10.80
C SER A 568 -29.98 -13.61 -11.58
N TRP A 569 -28.80 -13.15 -11.99
CA TRP A 569 -27.73 -14.03 -12.44
C TRP A 569 -26.93 -14.44 -11.20
N ASN A 570 -27.18 -15.66 -10.73
CA ASN A 570 -26.41 -16.25 -9.64
C ASN A 570 -25.05 -16.73 -10.17
N TRP A 571 -24.06 -15.84 -10.15
CA TRP A 571 -22.67 -16.04 -10.54
C TRP A 571 -21.74 -15.41 -9.49
N ILE A 572 -20.49 -15.89 -9.43
CA ILE A 572 -19.47 -15.50 -8.44
C ILE A 572 -18.12 -15.19 -9.10
N ASP A 573 -17.76 -15.96 -10.14
CA ASP A 573 -16.41 -16.00 -10.69
C ASP A 573 -16.39 -16.78 -12.02
N TRP A 574 -15.39 -16.53 -12.88
CA TRP A 574 -15.11 -17.32 -14.10
C TRP A 574 -14.13 -18.48 -13.87
N GLY A 575 -13.60 -18.63 -12.65
CA GLY A 575 -12.73 -19.72 -12.27
C GLY A 575 -13.37 -21.12 -12.38
N SER A 576 -12.50 -22.11 -12.28
CA SER A 576 -12.83 -23.54 -12.33
C SER A 576 -13.44 -24.06 -11.01
N ASN A 577 -13.74 -25.37 -10.97
CA ASN A 577 -14.17 -26.09 -9.75
C ASN A 577 -15.34 -25.41 -8.99
N LEU A 578 -16.33 -24.90 -9.71
CA LEU A 578 -17.54 -24.32 -9.14
C LEU A 578 -18.54 -25.41 -8.73
N GLY A 579 -19.22 -25.22 -7.59
CA GLY A 579 -20.39 -26.01 -7.23
C GLY A 579 -21.67 -25.47 -7.90
N ALA A 580 -22.80 -26.16 -7.70
CA ALA A 580 -24.08 -25.73 -8.24
C ALA A 580 -24.67 -24.54 -7.45
N LEU A 581 -24.96 -23.43 -8.15
CA LEU A 581 -25.64 -22.25 -7.61
C LEU A 581 -27.17 -22.37 -7.76
N ASN A 582 -27.73 -23.39 -7.10
CA ASN A 582 -29.15 -23.70 -7.16
C ASN A 582 -30.00 -22.65 -6.42
N THR A 583 -31.08 -22.18 -7.05
CA THR A 583 -32.20 -21.51 -6.36
C THR A 583 -32.62 -22.29 -5.12
N GLY A 584 -32.85 -21.60 -4.00
CA GLY A 584 -33.23 -22.23 -2.73
C GLY A 584 -32.07 -22.80 -1.93
N SER A 585 -30.83 -22.79 -2.45
CA SER A 585 -29.63 -23.08 -1.67
C SER A 585 -29.10 -21.83 -0.96
N ALA A 586 -28.32 -22.05 0.10
CA ALA A 586 -27.44 -21.04 0.68
C ALA A 586 -26.02 -21.27 0.16
N ASN A 587 -25.33 -20.21 -0.28
CA ASN A 587 -23.94 -20.25 -0.75
C ASN A 587 -23.00 -19.56 0.26
N THR A 588 -21.81 -20.13 0.45
CA THR A 588 -20.82 -19.72 1.46
C THR A 588 -20.31 -18.29 1.23
N ILE A 589 -20.04 -17.93 -0.02
CA ILE A 589 -19.48 -16.63 -0.41
C ILE A 589 -20.55 -15.54 -0.31
N PHE A 590 -21.76 -15.80 -0.81
CA PHE A 590 -22.92 -14.90 -0.65
C PHE A 590 -23.20 -14.59 0.83
N ASN A 591 -23.11 -15.59 1.73
CA ASN A 591 -23.36 -15.37 3.16
C ASN A 591 -22.20 -14.65 3.86
N ALA A 592 -20.95 -14.88 3.47
CA ALA A 592 -19.78 -14.14 3.96
C ALA A 592 -19.80 -12.66 3.50
N LEU A 593 -20.26 -12.40 2.28
CA LEU A 593 -20.51 -11.05 1.77
C LEU A 593 -21.70 -10.39 2.48
N TYR A 594 -22.79 -11.13 2.76
CA TYR A 594 -23.93 -10.62 3.54
C TYR A 594 -23.52 -10.25 4.98
N ILE A 595 -22.67 -11.04 5.63
CA ILE A 595 -22.02 -10.66 6.90
C ILE A 595 -21.28 -9.30 6.76
N SER A 596 -20.50 -9.13 5.69
CA SER A 596 -19.75 -7.89 5.43
C SER A 596 -20.67 -6.67 5.18
N VAL A 597 -21.84 -6.89 4.59
CA VAL A 597 -22.91 -5.88 4.41
C VAL A 597 -23.56 -5.53 5.75
N LEU A 598 -23.86 -6.51 6.60
CA LEU A 598 -24.43 -6.28 7.94
C LEU A 598 -23.45 -5.53 8.84
N GLU A 599 -22.17 -5.90 8.85
CA GLU A 599 -21.11 -5.18 9.57
C GLU A 599 -20.99 -3.72 9.07
N THR A 600 -21.06 -3.50 7.77
CA THR A 600 -21.11 -2.15 7.17
C THR A 600 -22.34 -1.36 7.62
N ALA A 601 -23.51 -1.99 7.69
CA ALA A 601 -24.74 -1.37 8.13
C ALA A 601 -24.72 -1.03 9.63
N ILE A 602 -24.23 -1.93 10.49
CA ILE A 602 -24.06 -1.71 11.95
C ILE A 602 -23.09 -0.55 12.20
N ASN A 603 -21.91 -0.58 11.57
CA ASN A 603 -20.90 0.44 11.75
C ASN A 603 -21.37 1.82 11.27
N THR A 604 -22.10 1.87 10.14
CA THR A 604 -22.71 3.10 9.64
C THR A 604 -23.84 3.59 10.54
N ALA A 605 -24.72 2.71 11.00
CA ALA A 605 -25.80 3.06 11.92
C ALA A 605 -25.26 3.65 13.24
N ASN A 606 -24.24 3.02 13.83
CA ASN A 606 -23.54 3.53 15.01
C ASN A 606 -22.90 4.90 14.76
N LEU A 607 -22.20 5.08 13.63
CA LEU A 607 -21.58 6.36 13.25
C LEU A 607 -22.60 7.51 13.07
N LEU A 608 -23.85 7.17 12.74
CA LEU A 608 -24.96 8.10 12.49
C LEU A 608 -25.99 8.16 13.64
N GLY A 609 -25.72 7.52 14.78
CA GLY A 609 -26.59 7.54 15.96
C GLY A 609 -27.89 6.71 15.83
N GLN A 610 -28.00 5.86 14.81
CA GLN A 610 -29.20 5.09 14.47
C GLN A 610 -29.29 3.79 15.29
N ALA A 611 -29.34 3.93 16.63
CA ALA A 611 -29.17 2.83 17.57
C ALA A 611 -30.15 1.66 17.35
N ALA A 612 -31.43 1.94 17.07
CA ALA A 612 -32.44 0.89 16.82
C ALA A 612 -32.12 0.04 15.58
N ASP A 613 -31.66 0.68 14.49
CA ASP A 613 -31.23 -0.03 13.28
C ASP A 613 -29.96 -0.84 13.54
N ALA A 614 -28.99 -0.26 14.28
CA ALA A 614 -27.77 -0.98 14.66
C ALA A 614 -28.08 -2.24 15.49
N THR A 615 -29.02 -2.17 16.44
CA THR A 615 -29.48 -3.34 17.21
C THR A 615 -30.17 -4.37 16.32
N TYR A 616 -31.02 -3.95 15.37
CA TYR A 616 -31.68 -4.86 14.43
C TYR A 616 -30.66 -5.57 13.51
N TYR A 617 -29.73 -4.84 12.90
CA TYR A 617 -28.69 -5.41 12.05
C TYR A 617 -27.74 -6.33 12.84
N GLN A 618 -27.43 -6.01 14.10
CA GLN A 618 -26.67 -6.90 15.00
C GLN A 618 -27.43 -8.21 15.27
N GLY A 619 -28.75 -8.16 15.41
CA GLY A 619 -29.60 -9.35 15.52
C GLY A 619 -29.55 -10.25 14.28
N LEU A 620 -29.53 -9.67 13.08
CA LEU A 620 -29.31 -10.40 11.82
C LEU A 620 -27.91 -11.00 11.75
N LEU A 621 -26.88 -10.22 12.10
CA LEU A 621 -25.47 -10.64 12.05
C LEU A 621 -25.19 -11.84 12.98
N THR A 622 -25.78 -11.83 14.18
CA THR A 622 -25.69 -12.95 15.12
C THR A 622 -26.31 -14.22 14.53
N GLN A 623 -27.52 -14.15 13.96
CA GLN A 623 -28.20 -15.33 13.38
C GLN A 623 -27.37 -16.00 12.28
N VAL A 624 -26.92 -15.23 11.28
CA VAL A 624 -26.11 -15.79 10.18
C VAL A 624 -24.77 -16.34 10.67
N LYS A 625 -24.07 -15.67 11.60
CA LYS A 625 -22.80 -16.18 12.15
C LYS A 625 -22.98 -17.43 13.03
N THR A 626 -24.09 -17.56 13.75
CA THR A 626 -24.40 -18.77 14.54
C THR A 626 -24.60 -20.00 13.66
N HIS A 627 -25.27 -19.87 12.51
CA HIS A 627 -25.59 -21.03 11.65
C HIS A 627 -24.57 -21.30 10.54
N PHE A 628 -23.71 -20.33 10.18
CA PHE A 628 -22.76 -20.44 9.05
C PHE A 628 -21.95 -21.74 9.04
N ASN A 629 -21.32 -22.11 10.17
CA ASN A 629 -20.48 -23.30 10.23
C ASN A 629 -21.30 -24.60 10.15
N ALA A 630 -22.54 -24.63 10.62
CA ALA A 630 -23.43 -25.78 10.47
C ALA A 630 -23.87 -26.01 9.00
N TYR A 631 -23.92 -24.94 8.21
CA TYR A 631 -24.26 -25.00 6.78
C TYR A 631 -23.07 -25.36 5.88
N PHE A 632 -21.86 -24.91 6.23
CA PHE A 632 -20.73 -24.87 5.29
C PHE A 632 -19.42 -25.51 5.75
N TRP A 633 -19.19 -25.78 7.04
CA TRP A 633 -17.93 -26.38 7.50
C TRP A 633 -17.99 -27.92 7.43
N ASN A 634 -17.16 -28.52 6.57
CA ASN A 634 -16.98 -29.96 6.52
C ASN A 634 -15.79 -30.38 7.39
N SER A 635 -16.08 -31.00 8.53
CA SER A 635 -15.07 -31.43 9.51
C SER A 635 -14.17 -32.57 8.99
N ALA A 636 -14.68 -33.46 8.15
CA ALA A 636 -13.91 -34.58 7.59
C ALA A 636 -12.87 -34.10 6.56
N SER A 637 -13.24 -33.13 5.72
CA SER A 637 -12.33 -32.49 4.76
C SER A 637 -11.52 -31.33 5.36
N ARG A 638 -11.85 -30.90 6.59
CA ARG A 638 -11.30 -29.71 7.27
C ARG A 638 -11.35 -28.45 6.41
N ALA A 639 -12.46 -28.24 5.71
CA ALA A 639 -12.63 -27.15 4.76
C ALA A 639 -14.08 -26.67 4.71
N TYR A 640 -14.27 -25.43 4.27
CA TYR A 640 -15.57 -24.93 3.84
C TYR A 640 -15.93 -25.49 2.47
N VAL A 641 -17.19 -25.90 2.31
CA VAL A 641 -17.77 -26.28 1.02
C VAL A 641 -18.43 -25.07 0.35
N PHE A 642 -18.77 -25.21 -0.93
CA PHE A 642 -19.28 -24.13 -1.78
C PHE A 642 -20.73 -23.70 -1.47
N SER A 643 -21.61 -24.65 -1.15
CA SER A 643 -23.00 -24.38 -0.78
C SER A 643 -23.58 -25.51 0.07
N ASN A 644 -24.71 -25.28 0.73
CA ASN A 644 -25.39 -26.33 1.52
C ASN A 644 -26.01 -27.46 0.65
N GLN A 645 -25.82 -27.42 -0.67
CA GLN A 645 -26.20 -28.45 -1.63
C GLN A 645 -25.00 -28.96 -2.46
N SER A 646 -23.77 -28.56 -2.13
CA SER A 646 -22.57 -28.92 -2.89
C SER A 646 -21.40 -29.23 -1.96
N ALA A 647 -20.86 -30.45 -2.07
CA ALA A 647 -19.65 -30.86 -1.36
C ALA A 647 -18.34 -30.37 -2.02
N THR A 648 -18.43 -29.51 -3.05
CA THR A 648 -17.26 -28.92 -3.72
C THR A 648 -16.50 -28.03 -2.74
N ILE A 649 -15.18 -28.19 -2.68
CA ILE A 649 -14.25 -27.37 -1.89
C ILE A 649 -13.40 -26.57 -2.86
N ASP A 650 -13.40 -25.25 -2.71
CA ASP A 650 -12.57 -24.32 -3.47
C ASP A 650 -11.83 -23.32 -2.57
N ASP A 651 -10.89 -22.58 -3.17
CA ASP A 651 -10.14 -21.53 -2.47
C ASP A 651 -11.05 -20.33 -2.11
N ARG A 652 -11.94 -19.92 -3.01
CA ARG A 652 -12.91 -18.82 -2.83
C ARG A 652 -13.71 -18.92 -1.53
N SER A 653 -14.38 -20.06 -1.29
CA SER A 653 -15.25 -20.26 -0.12
C SER A 653 -14.47 -20.27 1.19
N ASN A 654 -13.26 -20.86 1.17
CA ASN A 654 -12.39 -20.94 2.33
C ASN A 654 -11.74 -19.59 2.66
N ALA A 655 -11.42 -18.78 1.65
CA ALA A 655 -10.98 -17.40 1.83
C ALA A 655 -12.10 -16.53 2.43
N TRP A 656 -13.31 -16.54 1.84
CA TRP A 656 -14.41 -15.70 2.32
C TRP A 656 -14.92 -16.06 3.73
N ALA A 657 -14.86 -17.33 4.14
CA ALA A 657 -15.13 -17.73 5.52
C ALA A 657 -14.10 -17.14 6.52
N LEU A 658 -12.82 -17.03 6.14
CA LEU A 658 -11.83 -16.32 6.95
C LEU A 658 -12.07 -14.80 6.95
N LEU A 659 -12.33 -14.20 5.78
CA LEU A 659 -12.50 -12.75 5.63
C LEU A 659 -13.74 -12.20 6.35
N SER A 660 -14.80 -12.99 6.48
CA SER A 660 -16.02 -12.64 7.23
C SER A 660 -15.95 -12.98 8.73
N GLY A 661 -14.83 -13.54 9.20
CA GLY A 661 -14.59 -13.82 10.60
C GLY A 661 -15.51 -14.88 11.22
N VAL A 662 -15.94 -15.86 10.43
CA VAL A 662 -16.69 -17.05 10.91
C VAL A 662 -15.79 -18.28 11.14
N ALA A 663 -14.55 -18.22 10.66
CA ALA A 663 -13.54 -19.25 10.86
C ALA A 663 -12.77 -19.08 12.18
N ASP A 664 -12.84 -20.08 13.07
CA ASP A 664 -12.09 -20.15 14.32
C ASP A 664 -10.63 -20.64 14.12
N ASP A 665 -9.83 -20.61 15.20
CA ASP A 665 -8.42 -20.99 15.17
C ASP A 665 -8.16 -22.47 14.81
N THR A 666 -9.11 -23.37 15.09
CA THR A 666 -9.02 -24.80 14.73
C THR A 666 -9.22 -25.02 13.23
N GLN A 667 -10.03 -24.16 12.61
CA GLN A 667 -10.39 -24.19 11.19
C GLN A 667 -9.30 -23.56 10.30
N LYS A 668 -8.56 -22.55 10.80
CA LYS A 668 -7.50 -21.82 10.06
C LYS A 668 -6.43 -22.71 9.43
N ALA A 669 -6.00 -23.79 10.10
CA ALA A 669 -5.02 -24.72 9.54
C ALA A 669 -5.57 -25.52 8.33
N GLY A 670 -6.87 -25.81 8.32
CA GLY A 670 -7.56 -26.43 7.20
C GLY A 670 -7.68 -25.47 6.01
N ILE A 671 -8.16 -24.24 6.26
CA ILE A 671 -8.21 -23.16 5.27
C ILE A 671 -6.83 -22.94 4.63
N LEU A 672 -5.76 -22.83 5.43
CA LEU A 672 -4.40 -22.64 4.91
C LEU A 672 -3.97 -23.76 3.96
N SER A 673 -4.37 -25.00 4.23
CA SER A 673 -4.11 -26.13 3.34
C SER A 673 -4.88 -26.00 2.03
N VAL A 674 -6.15 -25.57 2.06
CA VAL A 674 -6.94 -25.31 0.83
C VAL A 674 -6.30 -24.20 -0.01
N LEU A 675 -6.01 -23.04 0.59
CA LEU A 675 -5.50 -21.86 -0.14
C LEU A 675 -4.07 -22.06 -0.70
N LYS A 676 -3.28 -22.97 -0.12
CA LYS A 676 -1.96 -23.38 -0.64
C LYS A 676 -2.02 -24.38 -1.79
N ASN A 677 -3.04 -25.26 -1.81
CA ASN A 677 -3.09 -26.42 -2.72
C ASN A 677 -4.14 -26.30 -3.84
N ARG A 678 -4.96 -25.24 -3.85
CA ARG A 678 -5.98 -24.96 -4.87
C ARG A 678 -5.72 -23.61 -5.53
N ASN A 679 -6.02 -23.51 -6.83
CA ASN A 679 -5.88 -22.29 -7.64
C ASN A 679 -7.11 -22.16 -8.56
N ASP A 680 -8.30 -22.33 -7.98
CA ASP A 680 -9.52 -22.55 -8.75
C ASP A 680 -10.05 -21.25 -9.37
N ALA A 681 -9.89 -20.13 -8.65
CA ALA A 681 -10.46 -18.83 -8.96
C ALA A 681 -10.03 -18.23 -10.32
N GLY A 682 -10.89 -17.36 -10.88
CA GLY A 682 -10.49 -16.31 -11.82
C GLY A 682 -9.90 -15.09 -11.08
N PRO A 683 -9.37 -14.08 -11.80
CA PRO A 683 -8.64 -12.98 -11.15
C PRO A 683 -9.48 -12.16 -10.16
N TYR A 684 -10.79 -11.99 -10.41
CA TYR A 684 -11.75 -11.34 -9.50
C TYR A 684 -11.71 -11.87 -8.06
N GLN A 685 -11.75 -13.19 -7.87
CA GLN A 685 -11.71 -13.74 -6.50
C GLN A 685 -10.29 -13.87 -5.96
N GLU A 686 -9.26 -13.70 -6.80
CA GLU A 686 -7.86 -13.90 -6.40
C GLU A 686 -7.40 -12.87 -5.36
N MET A 687 -7.77 -11.59 -5.51
CA MET A 687 -7.38 -10.56 -4.54
C MET A 687 -7.84 -10.93 -3.12
N TYR A 688 -9.04 -11.49 -2.98
CA TYR A 688 -9.60 -11.91 -1.69
C TYR A 688 -8.94 -13.18 -1.15
N ILE A 689 -8.54 -14.11 -2.03
CA ILE A 689 -7.79 -15.32 -1.65
C ILE A 689 -6.37 -14.98 -1.19
N GLU A 690 -5.66 -14.10 -1.89
CA GLU A 690 -4.37 -13.59 -1.48
C GLU A 690 -4.47 -12.77 -0.18
N GLN A 691 -5.53 -11.97 -0.01
CA GLN A 691 -5.82 -11.28 1.25
C GLN A 691 -5.97 -12.26 2.42
N ALA A 692 -6.70 -13.36 2.22
CA ALA A 692 -6.88 -14.42 3.21
C ALA A 692 -5.56 -15.15 3.51
N LEU A 693 -4.73 -15.43 2.50
CA LEU A 693 -3.38 -15.98 2.70
C LEU A 693 -2.52 -15.02 3.51
N PHE A 694 -2.49 -13.72 3.21
CA PHE A 694 -1.74 -12.72 4.00
C PHE A 694 -2.24 -12.56 5.45
N MET A 695 -3.41 -13.09 5.82
CA MET A 695 -3.84 -13.16 7.23
C MET A 695 -3.25 -14.38 7.95
N LEU A 696 -2.94 -15.45 7.21
CA LEU A 696 -2.40 -16.71 7.74
C LEU A 696 -0.87 -16.77 7.61
N ASP A 697 -0.36 -16.70 6.39
CA ASP A 697 1.02 -16.98 5.95
C ASP A 697 1.41 -16.06 4.77
N GLY A 698 2.22 -15.03 5.04
CA GLY A 698 2.66 -14.08 4.03
C GLY A 698 3.63 -14.65 2.98
N ASN A 699 4.38 -15.71 3.32
CA ASN A 699 5.26 -16.39 2.38
C ASN A 699 4.44 -17.16 1.35
N ALA A 700 3.36 -17.81 1.79
CA ALA A 700 2.38 -18.43 0.89
C ALA A 700 1.67 -17.42 0.00
N ALA A 701 1.29 -16.25 0.54
CA ALA A 701 0.61 -15.20 -0.21
C ALA A 701 1.49 -14.64 -1.36
N VAL A 702 2.72 -14.21 -1.07
CA VAL A 702 3.65 -13.69 -2.09
C VAL A 702 4.04 -14.78 -3.11
N THR A 703 4.17 -16.04 -2.67
CA THR A 703 4.40 -17.18 -3.58
C THR A 703 3.23 -17.40 -4.53
N ARG A 704 1.98 -17.37 -4.03
CA ARG A 704 0.78 -17.50 -4.87
C ARG A 704 0.70 -16.38 -5.89
N MET A 705 0.82 -15.12 -5.45
CA MET A 705 0.76 -13.92 -6.30
C MET A 705 1.75 -13.99 -7.46
N LYS A 706 3.02 -14.32 -7.18
CA LYS A 706 4.04 -14.49 -8.23
C LYS A 706 3.68 -15.60 -9.21
N ASN A 707 3.23 -16.75 -8.72
CA ASN A 707 2.92 -17.91 -9.57
C ASN A 707 1.68 -17.67 -10.45
N ARG A 708 0.63 -17.04 -9.90
CA ARG A 708 -0.67 -16.86 -10.56
C ARG A 708 -0.63 -15.76 -11.61
N TYR A 709 0.01 -14.64 -11.29
CA TYR A 709 0.22 -13.56 -12.26
C TYR A 709 1.42 -13.81 -13.20
N ASN A 710 2.17 -14.91 -13.09
CA ASN A 710 3.38 -15.17 -13.88
C ASN A 710 3.18 -15.01 -15.40
N GLY A 711 2.05 -15.47 -15.95
CA GLY A 711 1.71 -15.28 -17.35
C GLY A 711 1.56 -13.79 -17.72
N MET A 712 0.80 -13.04 -16.91
CA MET A 712 0.60 -11.61 -17.10
C MET A 712 1.88 -10.79 -16.87
N ILE A 713 2.75 -11.18 -15.94
CA ILE A 713 4.04 -10.52 -15.64
C ILE A 713 4.94 -10.56 -16.87
N ASN A 714 5.14 -11.75 -17.44
CA ASN A 714 6.07 -11.97 -18.55
C ASN A 714 5.49 -11.62 -19.94
N SER A 715 4.20 -11.25 -20.02
CA SER A 715 3.56 -10.92 -21.30
C SER A 715 3.99 -9.58 -21.90
N TRP A 716 3.71 -9.42 -23.19
CA TRP A 716 3.89 -8.17 -23.93
C TRP A 716 2.96 -7.03 -23.49
N SER A 717 1.82 -7.36 -22.88
CA SER A 717 0.82 -6.36 -22.46
C SER A 717 1.37 -5.50 -21.32
N SER A 718 1.14 -4.18 -21.37
CA SER A 718 1.49 -3.27 -20.27
C SER A 718 0.43 -3.23 -19.17
N THR A 719 -0.66 -4.01 -19.32
CA THR A 719 -1.81 -4.14 -18.41
C THR A 719 -2.11 -5.61 -18.11
N LEU A 720 -2.98 -5.85 -17.12
CA LEU A 720 -3.36 -7.18 -16.66
C LEU A 720 -4.68 -7.63 -17.29
N TRP A 721 -4.78 -8.92 -17.61
CA TRP A 721 -5.85 -9.48 -18.46
C TRP A 721 -7.14 -9.80 -17.67
N GLU A 722 -8.24 -10.05 -18.39
CA GLU A 722 -9.52 -10.51 -17.84
C GLU A 722 -9.43 -11.94 -17.26
N ASP A 723 -8.65 -12.81 -17.89
CA ASP A 723 -8.41 -14.21 -17.51
C ASP A 723 -6.93 -14.47 -17.14
N PHE A 724 -6.65 -15.48 -16.31
CA PHE A 724 -5.26 -15.89 -15.99
C PHE A 724 -4.49 -16.54 -17.16
N THR A 725 -5.19 -17.00 -18.20
CA THR A 725 -4.60 -17.54 -19.44
C THR A 725 -4.63 -16.49 -20.55
N GLU A 726 -3.72 -16.57 -21.53
CA GLU A 726 -3.73 -15.65 -22.70
C GLU A 726 -4.85 -16.04 -23.69
N SER A 727 -6.09 -15.85 -23.24
CA SER A 727 -7.31 -16.44 -23.80
C SER A 727 -7.91 -15.62 -24.95
N ASN A 728 -7.24 -15.62 -26.11
CA ASN A 728 -7.95 -15.36 -27.37
C ASN A 728 -9.03 -16.44 -27.69
N SER A 729 -9.12 -17.50 -26.86
CA SER A 729 -9.98 -18.68 -27.01
C SER A 729 -11.48 -18.42 -26.88
N ASN A 730 -11.93 -17.43 -26.11
CA ASN A 730 -13.32 -16.97 -26.17
C ASN A 730 -13.42 -15.85 -27.21
N ALA A 731 -13.85 -16.20 -28.43
CA ALA A 731 -13.83 -15.37 -29.63
C ALA A 731 -14.45 -13.96 -29.44
N GLY A 732 -13.61 -12.97 -29.10
CA GLY A 732 -13.98 -11.57 -28.89
C GLY A 732 -14.33 -11.16 -27.45
N TYR A 733 -14.29 -12.07 -26.47
CA TYR A 733 -14.81 -11.83 -25.12
C TYR A 733 -13.77 -11.57 -24.03
N SER A 734 -12.51 -11.98 -24.17
CA SER A 734 -11.47 -11.73 -23.13
C SER A 734 -10.61 -10.50 -23.48
N SER A 735 -10.44 -9.57 -22.55
CA SER A 735 -9.64 -8.35 -22.69
C SER A 735 -8.20 -8.53 -22.16
N ASN A 736 -7.24 -7.86 -22.80
CA ASN A 736 -5.86 -7.77 -22.31
C ASN A 736 -5.68 -6.69 -21.21
N ASN A 737 -6.79 -6.14 -20.72
CA ASN A 737 -6.84 -5.03 -19.78
C ASN A 737 -8.16 -5.01 -19.00
N HIS A 738 -8.14 -5.51 -17.76
CA HIS A 738 -9.35 -5.65 -16.95
C HIS A 738 -9.13 -5.33 -15.47
N ALA A 739 -10.05 -4.58 -14.89
CA ALA A 739 -9.90 -3.92 -13.60
C ALA A 739 -9.73 -4.89 -12.41
N TRP A 740 -10.48 -5.99 -12.37
CA TRP A 740 -10.40 -6.99 -11.29
C TRP A 740 -9.05 -7.71 -11.18
N SER A 741 -8.15 -7.53 -12.15
CA SER A 741 -6.81 -8.13 -12.11
C SER A 741 -5.76 -7.24 -11.43
N ALA A 742 -6.11 -5.99 -11.09
CA ALA A 742 -5.18 -5.05 -10.47
C ALA A 742 -5.09 -5.15 -8.93
N GLY A 743 -5.84 -6.08 -8.29
CA GLY A 743 -5.81 -6.38 -6.86
C GLY A 743 -4.41 -6.48 -6.19
N PRO A 744 -3.37 -7.03 -6.83
CA PRO A 744 -2.00 -7.04 -6.29
C PRO A 744 -1.46 -5.66 -5.89
N LEU A 745 -1.91 -4.56 -6.52
CA LEU A 745 -1.52 -3.21 -6.15
C LEU A 745 -1.95 -2.84 -4.72
N TYR A 746 -3.19 -3.18 -4.37
CA TYR A 746 -3.71 -3.04 -3.01
C TYR A 746 -2.93 -3.94 -2.05
N LEU A 747 -2.76 -5.22 -2.39
CA LEU A 747 -2.14 -6.21 -1.50
C LEU A 747 -0.66 -5.90 -1.18
N MET A 748 0.11 -5.42 -2.16
CA MET A 748 1.50 -5.00 -1.93
C MET A 748 1.60 -3.83 -0.96
N GLY A 749 0.73 -2.81 -1.06
CA GLY A 749 0.71 -1.69 -0.11
C GLY A 749 0.13 -2.05 1.26
N ALA A 750 -0.98 -2.79 1.27
CA ALA A 750 -1.77 -3.08 2.46
C ALA A 750 -1.18 -4.19 3.32
N TYR A 751 -0.67 -5.28 2.71
CA TYR A 751 -0.28 -6.50 3.43
C TYR A 751 1.21 -6.81 3.37
N MET A 752 1.86 -6.63 2.21
CA MET A 752 3.31 -6.87 2.09
C MET A 752 4.11 -5.72 2.73
N LEU A 753 3.84 -4.47 2.32
CA LEU A 753 4.32 -3.26 3.00
C LEU A 753 3.60 -3.04 4.35
N GLY A 754 2.40 -3.58 4.51
CA GLY A 754 1.71 -3.65 5.81
C GLY A 754 0.96 -2.39 6.25
N VAL A 755 0.75 -1.42 5.35
CA VAL A 755 0.17 -0.11 5.66
C VAL A 755 -1.35 -0.12 5.49
N ARG A 756 -2.13 -0.18 6.58
CA ARG A 756 -3.61 -0.23 6.57
C ARG A 756 -4.24 0.63 7.68
N PRO A 757 -5.35 1.34 7.45
CA PRO A 757 -6.02 2.12 8.49
C PRO A 757 -6.68 1.22 9.55
N THR A 758 -6.42 1.47 10.84
CA THR A 758 -7.19 0.92 11.97
C THR A 758 -8.31 1.86 12.41
N LYS A 759 -8.21 3.15 12.04
CA LYS A 759 -9.25 4.18 12.24
C LYS A 759 -9.40 5.00 10.96
N ALA A 760 -10.60 5.54 10.75
CA ALA A 760 -10.97 6.25 9.54
C ALA A 760 -9.99 7.39 9.17
N ALA A 761 -9.84 7.64 7.86
CA ALA A 761 -8.91 8.64 7.30
C ALA A 761 -7.44 8.45 7.75
N PHE A 762 -7.01 7.20 7.97
CA PHE A 762 -5.70 6.85 8.53
C PHE A 762 -5.36 7.59 9.85
N ALA A 763 -6.37 7.99 10.63
CA ALA A 763 -6.14 8.63 11.93
C ALA A 763 -5.33 7.74 12.89
N GLU A 764 -5.45 6.42 12.73
CA GLU A 764 -4.50 5.43 13.20
C GLU A 764 -4.36 4.34 12.12
N PHE A 765 -3.16 3.80 11.93
CA PHE A 765 -2.87 2.82 10.87
C PHE A 765 -1.77 1.83 11.31
N THR A 766 -1.78 0.61 10.77
CA THR A 766 -0.70 -0.37 10.97
C THR A 766 0.48 -0.07 10.04
N PHE A 767 1.69 -0.38 10.46
CA PHE A 767 2.83 -0.66 9.59
C PHE A 767 3.41 -2.01 10.04
N LEU A 768 2.90 -3.08 9.43
CA LEU A 768 3.19 -4.49 9.78
C LEU A 768 3.68 -5.25 8.53
N PRO A 769 4.95 -5.11 8.13
CA PRO A 769 5.47 -5.72 6.91
C PRO A 769 5.42 -7.24 6.94
N GLN A 770 4.97 -7.85 5.84
CA GLN A 770 5.01 -9.28 5.60
C GLN A 770 5.91 -9.56 4.38
N PRO A 771 7.22 -9.81 4.58
CA PRO A 771 8.19 -9.77 3.50
C PRO A 771 8.03 -10.87 2.46
N GLY A 772 7.43 -12.01 2.80
CA GLY A 772 7.17 -13.06 1.81
C GLY A 772 8.43 -13.74 1.25
N GLY A 773 9.57 -13.64 1.96
CA GLY A 773 10.91 -13.99 1.47
C GLY A 773 11.64 -12.88 0.70
N VAL A 774 11.03 -11.69 0.51
CA VAL A 774 11.63 -10.55 -0.18
C VAL A 774 12.44 -9.70 0.80
N THR A 775 13.72 -9.50 0.50
CA THR A 775 14.69 -8.86 1.40
C THR A 775 14.54 -7.35 1.54
N GLN A 776 14.00 -6.65 0.55
CA GLN A 776 13.84 -5.20 0.58
C GLN A 776 12.59 -4.78 -0.19
N PHE A 777 11.82 -3.83 0.36
CA PHE A 777 10.75 -3.15 -0.36
C PHE A 777 10.41 -1.81 0.29
N SER A 778 9.90 -0.87 -0.50
CA SER A 778 9.40 0.40 -0.02
C SER A 778 8.26 0.91 -0.89
N GLY A 779 7.45 1.80 -0.34
CA GLY A 779 6.34 2.39 -1.05
C GLY A 779 5.84 3.69 -0.45
N VAL A 780 5.00 4.37 -1.22
CA VAL A 780 4.29 5.58 -0.82
C VAL A 780 2.81 5.29 -0.94
N ILE A 781 2.07 5.50 0.13
CA ILE A 781 0.61 5.37 0.18
C ILE A 781 0.02 6.78 0.31
N PRO A 782 -0.74 7.28 -0.68
CA PRO A 782 -1.46 8.54 -0.54
C PRO A 782 -2.59 8.38 0.48
N THR A 783 -2.82 9.39 1.31
CA THR A 783 -3.98 9.42 2.21
C THR A 783 -4.61 10.81 2.23
N VAL A 784 -5.85 10.91 2.72
CA VAL A 784 -6.53 12.20 2.94
C VAL A 784 -5.85 13.12 3.97
N LYS A 785 -4.84 12.63 4.70
CA LYS A 785 -4.00 13.44 5.60
C LYS A 785 -2.62 13.78 5.01
N GLY A 786 -2.29 13.30 3.82
CA GLY A 786 -0.96 13.37 3.21
C GLY A 786 -0.35 11.99 2.98
N ASN A 787 0.86 11.95 2.43
CA ASN A 787 1.50 10.70 2.03
C ASN A 787 2.15 9.99 3.23
N ILE A 788 1.94 8.67 3.33
CA ILE A 788 2.71 7.78 4.19
C ILE A 788 3.78 7.12 3.33
N ALA A 789 5.05 7.40 3.58
CA ALA A 789 6.17 6.70 2.95
C ALA A 789 6.72 5.66 3.92
N ALA A 790 6.88 4.41 3.47
CA ALA A 790 7.32 3.31 4.33
C ALA A 790 8.33 2.41 3.60
N GLY A 791 9.26 1.82 4.34
CA GLY A 791 10.32 0.97 3.80
C GLY A 791 10.75 -0.14 4.77
N PHE A 792 11.14 -1.27 4.20
CA PHE A 792 11.61 -2.47 4.87
C PHE A 792 12.90 -2.94 4.20
N SER A 793 13.90 -3.31 4.98
CA SER A 793 15.13 -3.96 4.53
C SER A 793 15.58 -4.97 5.58
N ALA A 794 15.86 -6.21 5.15
CA ALA A 794 16.36 -7.29 5.98
C ALA A 794 17.49 -8.02 5.24
N GLY A 795 18.67 -8.06 5.87
CA GLY A 795 19.83 -8.86 5.47
C GLY A 795 20.29 -9.76 6.61
N SER A 796 21.28 -10.61 6.35
CA SER A 796 21.76 -11.63 7.30
C SER A 796 22.38 -11.09 8.59
N ALA A 797 22.68 -9.79 8.67
CA ALA A 797 23.30 -9.15 9.83
C ALA A 797 22.68 -7.78 10.20
N SER A 798 21.60 -7.36 9.52
CA SER A 798 21.01 -6.03 9.69
C SER A 798 19.54 -5.99 9.27
N PHE A 799 18.73 -5.28 10.04
CA PHE A 799 17.35 -4.97 9.69
C PHE A 799 17.07 -3.48 9.90
N THR A 800 16.30 -2.90 8.98
CA THR A 800 15.83 -1.51 9.02
C THR A 800 14.39 -1.42 8.54
N GLN A 801 13.53 -0.75 9.32
CA GLN A 801 12.24 -0.22 8.87
C GLN A 801 12.29 1.30 8.89
N THR A 802 11.84 1.95 7.81
CA THR A 802 11.66 3.41 7.76
C THR A 802 10.19 3.76 7.60
N LEU A 803 9.77 4.84 8.25
CA LEU A 803 8.41 5.37 8.16
C LEU A 803 8.46 6.89 8.15
N THR A 804 7.74 7.54 7.24
CA THR A 804 7.38 8.96 7.32
C THR A 804 5.87 9.08 7.18
N SER A 805 5.23 9.68 8.18
CA SER A 805 3.77 9.79 8.27
C SER A 805 3.32 11.23 8.56
N PRO A 806 2.18 11.67 8.01
CA PRO A 806 1.76 13.07 8.09
C PRO A 806 1.09 13.41 9.43
N ALA A 807 1.02 14.71 9.74
CA ALA A 807 0.42 15.22 10.97
C ALA A 807 -1.01 14.71 11.20
N GLY A 808 -1.34 14.43 12.46
CA GLY A 808 -2.65 13.90 12.84
C GLY A 808 -2.86 12.41 12.49
N THR A 809 -1.78 11.66 12.25
CA THR A 809 -1.77 10.19 12.19
C THR A 809 -1.02 9.59 13.37
N THR A 810 -1.35 8.33 13.70
CA THR A 810 -0.59 7.48 14.64
C THR A 810 -0.35 6.13 13.97
N ALA A 811 0.89 5.69 13.88
CA ALA A 811 1.22 4.36 13.37
C ALA A 811 1.26 3.31 14.49
N ILE A 812 0.90 2.08 14.17
CA ILE A 812 1.20 0.87 14.94
C ILE A 812 2.30 0.14 14.17
N VAL A 813 3.56 0.43 14.50
CA VAL A 813 4.73 -0.13 13.83
C VAL A 813 5.08 -1.46 14.48
N GLY A 814 5.19 -2.53 13.70
CA GLY A 814 5.60 -3.85 14.17
C GLY A 814 6.88 -4.35 13.53
N ILE A 815 7.83 -4.75 14.37
CA ILE A 815 9.08 -5.37 13.97
C ILE A 815 8.87 -6.90 13.93
N PRO A 816 9.00 -7.57 12.76
CA PRO A 816 8.70 -9.00 12.65
C PRO A 816 9.62 -9.85 13.51
N LYS A 817 9.07 -10.84 14.21
CA LYS A 817 9.87 -11.75 15.05
C LYS A 817 10.80 -12.66 14.24
N GLU A 818 10.46 -12.92 12.99
CA GLU A 818 11.33 -13.65 12.03
C GLU A 818 12.63 -12.91 11.69
N VAL A 819 12.70 -11.58 11.84
CA VAL A 819 13.96 -10.81 11.72
C VAL A 819 14.63 -10.53 13.07
N LEU A 820 14.01 -10.96 14.18
CA LEU A 820 14.51 -10.80 15.55
C LEU A 820 15.08 -12.11 16.10
N SER A 821 15.84 -12.83 15.28
CA SER A 821 16.54 -14.04 15.72
C SER A 821 17.60 -13.72 16.77
N THR A 822 17.49 -14.41 17.91
CA THR A 822 18.49 -15.46 18.23
C THR A 822 19.99 -14.94 18.80
N LEU A 823 20.86 -14.20 20.85
CA LEU A 823 21.99 -13.54 21.62
C LEU A 823 21.35 -12.59 22.65
N THR A 824 20.68 -11.60 22.09
CA THR A 824 19.84 -10.56 22.70
C THR A 824 19.09 -9.90 21.55
N SER A 825 17.76 -9.81 21.58
CA SER A 825 17.01 -9.08 20.54
C SER A 825 16.85 -7.63 20.98
N GLU A 826 17.40 -6.70 20.19
CA GLU A 826 17.45 -5.26 20.47
C GLU A 826 16.74 -4.49 19.35
N ILE A 827 15.80 -3.62 19.71
CA ILE A 827 15.13 -2.70 18.77
C ILE A 827 15.47 -1.26 19.17
N LYS A 828 15.97 -0.49 18.20
CA LYS A 828 16.28 0.93 18.34
C LYS A 828 15.34 1.77 17.50
N ALA A 829 15.03 2.97 17.97
CA ALA A 829 14.51 4.06 17.16
C ALA A 829 15.62 5.10 16.98
N GLY A 830 16.10 5.25 15.75
CA GLY A 830 17.39 5.88 15.47
C GLY A 830 18.51 5.21 16.29
N ASN A 831 19.23 6.01 17.08
CA ASN A 831 20.32 5.53 17.93
C ASN A 831 19.88 5.02 19.32
N THR A 832 18.62 5.18 19.72
CA THR A 832 18.15 4.89 21.09
C THR A 832 17.45 3.54 21.17
N THR A 833 17.92 2.66 22.06
CA THR A 833 17.27 1.36 22.34
C THR A 833 15.92 1.56 23.03
N ILE A 834 14.83 1.19 22.33
CA ILE A 834 13.46 1.33 22.84
C ILE A 834 12.90 0.02 23.41
N TRP A 835 13.41 -1.13 23.00
CA TRP A 835 12.99 -2.45 23.50
C TRP A 835 14.16 -3.43 23.45
N LYS A 836 14.27 -4.31 24.44
CA LYS A 836 15.29 -5.37 24.53
C LYS A 836 14.75 -6.56 25.31
N ASN A 837 14.88 -7.78 24.79
CA ASN A 837 14.48 -9.03 25.45
C ASN A 837 13.08 -8.97 26.11
N GLY A 838 12.02 -8.67 25.34
CA GLY A 838 10.64 -8.56 25.84
C GLY A 838 10.35 -7.31 26.68
N THR A 839 11.37 -6.51 27.02
CA THR A 839 11.24 -5.35 27.91
C THR A 839 11.25 -4.05 27.10
N PHE A 840 10.20 -3.24 27.21
CA PHE A 840 10.19 -1.88 26.69
C PHE A 840 10.99 -0.95 27.62
N LEU A 841 11.91 -0.16 27.04
CA LEU A 841 12.81 0.76 27.75
C LEU A 841 12.42 2.23 27.58
N GLY A 842 11.59 2.56 26.58
CA GLY A 842 11.18 3.94 26.30
C GLY A 842 12.30 4.80 25.75
N GLY A 843 12.52 5.98 26.34
CA GLY A 843 13.62 6.89 25.98
C GLY A 843 13.45 7.73 24.71
N VAL A 844 12.41 7.50 23.90
CA VAL A 844 12.12 8.27 22.68
C VAL A 844 10.71 8.87 22.75
N SER A 845 10.63 10.21 22.68
CA SER A 845 9.35 10.92 22.66
C SER A 845 8.54 10.56 21.41
N GLY A 846 7.22 10.40 21.55
CA GLY A 846 6.34 9.99 20.47
C GLY A 846 6.30 8.48 20.17
N ILE A 847 7.04 7.65 20.92
CA ILE A 847 6.99 6.18 20.83
C ILE A 847 6.51 5.59 22.17
N THR A 848 5.53 4.70 22.13
CA THR A 848 5.12 3.87 23.28
C THR A 848 5.01 2.40 22.85
N PHE A 849 5.30 1.46 23.75
CA PHE A 849 4.92 0.06 23.53
C PHE A 849 3.40 -0.06 23.28
N TYR A 850 3.01 -1.01 22.43
CA TYR A 850 1.61 -1.31 22.17
C TYR A 850 1.25 -2.72 22.65
N GLN A 851 1.90 -3.72 22.05
CA GLN A 851 1.72 -5.13 22.37
C GLN A 851 2.88 -5.94 21.77
N GLU A 852 2.97 -7.22 22.14
CA GLU A 852 3.83 -8.18 21.49
C GLU A 852 3.01 -9.46 21.24
N ASP A 853 3.03 -9.96 20.01
CA ASP A 853 2.27 -11.15 19.60
C ASP A 853 3.19 -12.24 19.02
N GLY A 854 2.62 -13.29 18.42
CA GLY A 854 3.40 -14.39 17.82
C GLY A 854 4.19 -14.00 16.56
N LYS A 855 3.90 -12.86 15.92
CA LYS A 855 4.52 -12.40 14.68
C LYS A 855 5.33 -11.11 14.83
N TYR A 856 5.02 -10.21 15.78
CA TYR A 856 5.65 -8.89 15.90
C TYR A 856 5.87 -8.42 17.34
N VAL A 857 6.88 -7.56 17.53
CA VAL A 857 6.96 -6.59 18.65
C VAL A 857 6.40 -5.25 18.14
N GLN A 858 5.39 -4.67 18.80
CA GLN A 858 4.63 -3.53 18.26
C GLN A 858 4.67 -2.28 19.14
N PHE A 859 4.76 -1.11 18.50
CA PHE A 859 4.82 0.20 19.11
C PHE A 859 3.75 1.13 18.52
N LYS A 860 3.15 1.99 19.33
CA LYS A 860 2.45 3.19 18.83
C LYS A 860 3.46 4.31 18.62
N VAL A 861 3.38 4.95 17.47
CA VAL A 861 4.36 5.92 16.97
C VAL A 861 3.61 7.13 16.42
N ALA A 862 3.98 8.33 16.86
CA ALA A 862 3.37 9.58 16.43
C ALA A 862 3.69 9.92 14.95
N ALA A 863 2.95 10.87 14.37
CA ALA A 863 3.30 11.48 13.09
C ALA A 863 4.74 12.02 13.08
N GLY A 864 5.46 11.79 11.98
CA GLY A 864 6.86 12.19 11.83
C GLY A 864 7.66 11.21 10.96
N SER A 865 8.98 11.40 10.91
CA SER A 865 9.93 10.50 10.26
C SER A 865 10.67 9.66 11.31
N TRP A 866 10.71 8.36 11.09
CA TRP A 866 11.21 7.35 12.02
C TRP A 866 12.03 6.30 11.29
N GLU A 867 13.10 5.85 11.94
CA GLU A 867 13.90 4.70 11.54
C GLU A 867 13.96 3.73 12.71
N PHE A 868 13.57 2.48 12.47
CA PHE A 868 13.68 1.38 13.41
C PHE A 868 14.78 0.44 12.93
N THR A 869 15.78 0.19 13.76
CA THR A 869 16.82 -0.80 13.47
C THR A 869 16.78 -1.93 14.47
N ALA A 870 17.10 -3.12 13.99
CA ALA A 870 17.37 -4.29 14.83
C ALA A 870 18.69 -4.91 14.41
N LEU A 871 19.46 -5.34 15.40
CA LEU A 871 20.77 -5.95 15.23
C LEU A 871 20.75 -7.36 15.83
N PRO A 872 21.38 -8.35 15.18
CA PRO A 872 21.55 -9.66 15.79
C PRO A 872 22.44 -9.59 17.04
N PHE A 873 21.99 -10.29 18.08
CA PHE A 873 22.82 -11.13 18.95
C PHE A 873 24.24 -10.59 19.32
N SER A 874 24.32 -9.62 20.24
CA SER A 874 25.60 -9.06 20.73
C SER A 874 26.30 -9.95 21.78
N THR A 875 27.55 -10.35 21.51
CA THR A 875 28.30 -11.40 22.23
C THR A 875 28.89 -10.99 23.58
N THR A 876 28.04 -10.61 24.55
CA THR A 876 28.49 -10.15 25.89
C THR A 876 28.47 -11.22 26.99
N ASP A 877 27.73 -12.31 26.81
CA ASP A 877 27.37 -13.20 27.91
C ASP A 877 28.18 -14.53 27.92
N PRO A 878 28.47 -15.12 29.10
CA PRO A 878 29.33 -16.29 29.26
C PRO A 878 28.94 -17.54 28.47
N VAL A 879 27.66 -17.93 28.50
CA VAL A 879 27.14 -19.14 27.88
C VAL A 879 25.76 -18.88 27.30
N ILE A 880 25.49 -19.42 26.12
CA ILE A 880 24.19 -19.37 25.48
C ILE A 880 23.80 -20.80 25.09
N ALA A 881 22.70 -21.27 25.64
CA ALA A 881 22.09 -22.56 25.29
C ALA A 881 21.11 -22.37 24.11
N TYR A 882 21.06 -23.34 23.21
CA TYR A 882 20.24 -23.36 22.01
C TYR A 882 19.42 -24.65 21.95
N MET A 883 18.16 -24.52 21.52
CA MET A 883 17.19 -25.61 21.50
C MET A 883 17.28 -26.49 20.26
N ASP A 884 17.91 -26.00 19.18
CA ASP A 884 18.24 -26.80 18.00
C ASP A 884 19.76 -26.94 17.83
N CYS A 885 20.18 -27.87 16.96
CA CYS A 885 21.57 -27.94 16.51
C CYS A 885 22.01 -26.65 15.78
N ASN A 886 23.32 -26.51 15.60
CA ASN A 886 24.03 -25.47 14.85
C ASN A 886 23.78 -24.03 15.34
N TYR A 887 23.58 -23.85 16.65
CA TYR A 887 23.30 -22.55 17.27
C TYR A 887 22.03 -21.89 16.69
N SER A 888 20.98 -22.70 16.47
CA SER A 888 19.70 -22.26 15.91
C SER A 888 18.55 -22.54 16.88
N GLY A 889 17.32 -22.22 16.46
CA GLY A 889 16.13 -22.32 17.32
C GLY A 889 16.07 -21.23 18.38
N THR A 890 15.18 -21.44 19.36
CA THR A 890 15.19 -20.68 20.62
C THR A 890 16.57 -20.73 21.25
N ALA A 891 17.00 -19.64 21.88
CA ALA A 891 18.27 -19.61 22.58
C ALA A 891 18.26 -18.63 23.74
N VAL A 892 18.96 -18.99 24.82
CA VAL A 892 18.87 -18.33 26.12
C VAL A 892 20.26 -18.09 26.71
N SER A 893 20.50 -16.86 27.12
CA SER A 893 21.72 -16.42 27.80
C SER A 893 21.74 -16.81 29.28
N LEU A 894 22.89 -17.37 29.69
CA LEU A 894 23.22 -17.81 31.03
C LEU A 894 24.55 -17.17 31.48
N GLY A 895 24.46 -16.37 32.55
CA GLY A 895 25.63 -15.83 33.25
C GLY A 895 26.28 -16.87 34.16
N VAL A 896 27.38 -16.52 34.83
CA VAL A 896 27.98 -17.39 35.85
C VAL A 896 26.99 -17.60 37.00
N GLY A 897 26.62 -18.85 37.27
CA GLY A 897 25.57 -19.19 38.22
C GLY A 897 25.15 -20.66 38.18
N ASN A 898 24.27 -21.02 39.11
CA ASN A 898 23.59 -22.32 39.15
C ASN A 898 22.13 -22.11 38.70
N TYR A 899 21.61 -23.00 37.86
CA TYR A 899 20.27 -22.93 37.28
C TYR A 899 19.55 -24.28 37.42
N THR A 900 18.62 -24.37 38.38
CA THR A 900 17.68 -25.49 38.49
C THR A 900 16.65 -25.45 37.36
N LEU A 901 15.89 -26.54 37.17
CA LEU A 901 14.83 -26.64 36.17
C LEU A 901 13.87 -25.46 36.23
N ALA A 902 13.40 -25.09 37.42
CA ALA A 902 12.51 -23.94 37.62
C ALA A 902 13.17 -22.60 37.19
N GLN A 903 14.49 -22.45 37.36
CA GLN A 903 15.24 -21.27 36.94
C GLN A 903 15.55 -21.27 35.43
N MET A 904 15.66 -22.45 34.82
CA MET A 904 15.76 -22.64 33.36
C MET A 904 14.43 -22.32 32.68
N GLN A 905 13.33 -22.87 33.16
CA GLN A 905 11.96 -22.59 32.70
C GLN A 905 11.61 -21.10 32.83
N ALA A 906 11.94 -20.47 33.95
CA ALA A 906 11.76 -19.03 34.15
C ALA A 906 12.61 -18.14 33.21
N LYS A 907 13.59 -18.73 32.50
CA LYS A 907 14.39 -18.07 31.46
C LYS A 907 13.98 -18.49 30.03
N GLY A 908 12.94 -19.30 29.85
CA GLY A 908 12.49 -19.81 28.56
C GLY A 908 13.24 -21.05 28.06
N ILE A 909 13.98 -21.75 28.93
CA ILE A 909 14.54 -23.07 28.64
C ILE A 909 13.56 -24.14 29.13
N SER A 910 12.92 -24.84 28.20
CA SER A 910 12.14 -26.05 28.50
C SER A 910 13.03 -27.15 29.08
N ASP A 911 12.43 -28.06 29.84
CA ASP A 911 13.07 -29.32 30.23
C ASP A 911 13.47 -30.13 29.00
N ASP A 912 14.54 -30.93 29.09
CA ASP A 912 14.97 -31.85 28.03
C ASP A 912 15.12 -31.22 26.62
N ALA A 913 15.52 -29.95 26.55
CA ALA A 913 15.46 -29.16 25.30
C ALA A 913 16.78 -28.50 24.86
N ILE A 914 17.96 -29.01 25.26
CA ILE A 914 19.24 -28.40 24.87
C ILE A 914 20.00 -29.28 23.86
N SER A 915 20.16 -28.72 22.66
CA SER A 915 20.84 -29.34 21.52
C SER A 915 22.23 -28.75 21.24
N SER A 916 22.44 -27.45 21.41
CA SER A 916 23.76 -26.83 21.16
C SER A 916 24.08 -25.68 22.12
N LEU A 917 25.38 -25.37 22.30
CA LEU A 917 25.84 -24.40 23.31
C LEU A 917 27.02 -23.57 22.78
N ALA A 918 26.89 -22.25 22.83
CA ALA A 918 28.03 -21.34 22.71
C ALA A 918 28.59 -21.05 24.12
N ILE A 919 29.91 -21.15 24.30
CA ILE A 919 30.61 -20.97 25.57
C ILE A 919 31.82 -20.06 25.31
N ALA A 920 31.80 -18.88 25.92
CA ALA A 920 32.90 -17.93 25.82
C ALA A 920 34.18 -18.48 26.46
N GLU A 921 35.34 -18.10 25.91
CA GLU A 921 36.63 -18.53 26.45
C GLU A 921 36.82 -18.04 27.90
N GLY A 922 37.32 -18.93 28.77
CA GLY A 922 37.42 -18.68 30.20
C GLY A 922 36.18 -19.07 31.00
N TYR A 923 35.17 -19.65 30.37
CA TYR A 923 34.02 -20.24 31.06
C TYR A 923 33.92 -21.75 30.81
N LYS A 924 33.08 -22.41 31.59
CA LYS A 924 32.67 -23.81 31.42
C LYS A 924 31.22 -23.96 31.83
N VAL A 925 30.52 -24.90 31.20
CA VAL A 925 29.21 -25.35 31.64
C VAL A 925 29.30 -26.79 32.14
N ILE A 926 28.54 -27.09 33.18
CA ILE A 926 28.21 -28.46 33.58
C ILE A 926 26.71 -28.64 33.36
N LEU A 927 26.35 -29.56 32.47
CA LEU A 927 24.98 -30.01 32.24
C LEU A 927 24.67 -31.17 33.18
N TYR A 928 23.42 -31.30 33.61
CA TYR A 928 22.94 -32.33 34.54
C TYR A 928 21.64 -32.97 34.01
N ALA A 929 21.57 -34.30 34.07
CA ALA A 929 20.41 -35.09 33.67
C ALA A 929 19.19 -34.94 34.60
N ASP A 930 19.42 -34.61 35.87
CA ASP A 930 18.36 -34.41 36.87
C ASP A 930 18.37 -32.96 37.37
N ASP A 931 17.29 -32.53 38.03
CA ASP A 931 17.22 -31.21 38.68
C ASP A 931 18.18 -31.11 39.89
N ASN A 932 18.39 -29.90 40.38
CA ASN A 932 19.19 -29.57 41.57
C ASN A 932 20.64 -30.09 41.51
N PHE A 933 21.19 -30.16 40.29
CA PHE A 933 22.59 -30.51 40.01
C PHE A 933 22.95 -31.94 40.41
N THR A 934 22.03 -32.87 40.12
CA THR A 934 22.17 -34.32 40.35
C THR A 934 22.14 -35.11 39.04
N GLY A 935 22.24 -36.43 39.12
CA GLY A 935 22.22 -37.31 37.94
C GLY A 935 23.54 -37.42 37.19
N GLN A 936 23.45 -37.84 35.93
CA GLN A 936 24.58 -37.88 35.00
C GLN A 936 24.98 -36.46 34.57
N THR A 937 26.27 -36.21 34.35
CA THR A 937 26.80 -34.87 34.04
C THR A 937 27.67 -34.84 32.80
N GLU A 938 27.63 -33.74 32.05
CA GLU A 938 28.55 -33.43 30.95
C GLU A 938 29.27 -32.10 31.24
N THR A 939 30.56 -31.96 30.91
CA THR A 939 31.30 -30.71 31.14
C THR A 939 31.88 -30.15 29.84
N LEU A 940 31.42 -28.95 29.47
CA LEU A 940 31.75 -28.28 28.21
C LEU A 940 32.56 -27.01 28.47
N THR A 941 33.63 -26.82 27.73
CA THR A 941 34.62 -25.72 27.93
C THR A 941 34.83 -24.83 26.70
N ALA A 942 34.09 -25.10 25.62
CA ALA A 942 34.12 -24.39 24.35
C ALA A 942 32.79 -24.59 23.61
N ASN A 943 32.56 -23.77 22.57
CA ASN A 943 31.41 -23.89 21.67
C ASN A 943 31.24 -25.32 21.14
N ASN A 944 30.01 -25.85 21.18
CA ASN A 944 29.66 -27.16 20.66
C ASN A 944 28.41 -27.04 19.78
N ASN A 945 28.54 -27.30 18.48
CA ASN A 945 27.49 -27.00 17.50
C ASN A 945 26.35 -28.01 17.50
N CYS A 946 26.55 -29.24 17.97
CA CYS A 946 25.45 -30.03 18.53
C CYS A 946 26.01 -31.10 19.47
N ILE A 947 25.42 -31.23 20.65
CA ILE A 947 25.91 -32.16 21.69
C ILE A 947 25.43 -33.60 21.49
N THR A 948 25.12 -34.01 20.25
CA THR A 948 24.59 -35.35 19.87
C THR A 948 25.48 -36.53 20.26
N TRP A 949 26.75 -36.27 20.58
CA TRP A 949 27.74 -37.22 21.09
C TRP A 949 27.63 -37.43 22.62
N SER A 950 26.94 -36.53 23.33
CA SER A 950 26.68 -36.60 24.77
C SER A 950 25.28 -37.17 25.03
N PRO A 951 25.11 -38.03 26.05
CA PRO A 951 23.79 -38.54 26.43
C PRO A 951 22.85 -37.47 27.02
N LEU A 952 23.32 -36.23 27.23
CA LEU A 952 22.52 -35.09 27.73
C LEU A 952 21.95 -34.19 26.61
N HIS A 953 22.18 -34.53 25.34
CA HIS A 953 21.45 -33.95 24.20
C HIS A 953 19.96 -34.14 24.38
N ASP A 954 19.23 -33.03 24.42
CA ASP A 954 17.79 -32.96 24.65
C ASP A 954 17.39 -33.77 25.92
N LYS A 955 18.29 -33.73 26.93
CA LYS A 955 18.21 -34.42 28.23
C LYS A 955 18.98 -33.67 29.32
N THR A 956 18.75 -32.37 29.43
CA THR A 956 19.40 -31.49 30.42
C THR A 956 18.33 -30.77 31.24
N THR A 957 18.24 -31.13 32.50
CA THR A 957 17.24 -30.62 33.45
C THR A 957 17.81 -29.57 34.40
N SER A 958 19.13 -29.56 34.67
CA SER A 958 19.78 -28.45 35.40
C SER A 958 21.19 -28.12 34.88
N ILE A 959 21.68 -26.89 35.13
CA ILE A 959 22.94 -26.38 34.57
C ILE A 959 23.73 -25.57 35.61
N ARG A 960 25.07 -25.70 35.58
CA ARG A 960 25.97 -24.78 36.28
C ARG A 960 26.95 -24.13 35.32
N VAL A 961 26.90 -22.80 35.22
CA VAL A 961 27.86 -21.99 34.47
C VAL A 961 28.93 -21.51 35.44
N LEU A 962 30.18 -21.86 35.17
CA LEU A 962 31.33 -21.57 36.04
C LEU A 962 32.44 -20.90 35.24
N THR A 963 33.37 -20.25 35.93
CA THR A 963 34.60 -19.78 35.30
C THR A 963 35.59 -20.94 35.09
N ASN A 964 36.56 -20.73 34.21
CA ASN A 964 37.46 -21.77 33.70
C ASN A 964 38.85 -21.19 33.37
N GLY A 965 39.44 -20.51 34.35
CA GLY A 965 40.80 -19.98 34.28
C GLY A 965 41.83 -20.87 34.99
N VAL A 966 43.11 -20.49 34.90
CA VAL A 966 44.21 -21.13 35.65
C VAL A 966 44.10 -20.83 37.14
N THR A 967 44.44 -21.78 38.00
CA THR A 967 44.24 -21.69 39.47
C THR A 967 45.52 -21.39 40.28
N ASN A 968 46.67 -21.28 39.60
CA ASN A 968 48.00 -21.25 40.22
C ASN A 968 48.72 -19.88 40.18
N LEU A 969 47.99 -18.77 40.06
CA LEU A 969 48.55 -17.41 39.99
C LEU A 969 48.26 -16.52 41.21
N SER A 970 48.03 -17.11 42.40
CA SER A 970 47.94 -16.31 43.65
C SER A 970 49.33 -15.80 44.06
N GLY A 971 49.49 -14.48 44.21
CA GLY A 971 50.78 -13.87 44.55
C GLY A 971 50.91 -12.41 44.09
N THR A 972 52.11 -11.82 44.24
CA THR A 972 52.42 -10.47 43.72
C THR A 972 53.21 -10.57 42.42
N TYR A 973 52.73 -9.92 41.35
CA TYR A 973 53.31 -9.99 40.01
C TYR A 973 53.51 -8.61 39.38
N PHE A 974 54.56 -8.49 38.58
CA PHE A 974 54.61 -7.54 37.47
C PHE A 974 53.93 -8.18 36.25
N ILE A 975 53.02 -7.46 35.61
CA ILE A 975 52.20 -7.97 34.50
C ILE A 975 52.64 -7.26 33.22
N ARG A 976 53.32 -7.96 32.31
CA ARG A 976 53.87 -7.38 31.07
C ARG A 976 52.95 -7.65 29.89
N ASN A 977 52.61 -6.64 29.11
CA ASN A 977 51.85 -6.80 27.87
C ASN A 977 52.69 -7.39 26.73
N ARG A 978 52.14 -8.34 25.97
CA ARG A 978 52.85 -9.05 24.89
C ARG A 978 53.17 -8.17 23.67
N ALA A 979 52.28 -7.25 23.30
CA ALA A 979 52.45 -6.44 22.09
C ALA A 979 53.38 -5.24 22.27
N SER A 980 53.40 -4.64 23.47
CA SER A 980 54.20 -3.45 23.79
C SER A 980 55.47 -3.75 24.61
N GLY A 981 55.54 -4.90 25.30
CA GLY A 981 56.63 -5.22 26.22
C GLY A 981 56.63 -4.42 27.53
N LEU A 982 55.68 -3.48 27.68
CA LEU A 982 55.51 -2.59 28.82
C LEU A 982 54.75 -3.27 29.96
N MET A 983 54.95 -2.77 31.19
CA MET A 983 54.24 -3.25 32.38
C MET A 983 52.89 -2.56 32.53
N MET A 984 51.89 -3.29 33.01
CA MET A 984 50.69 -2.71 33.61
C MET A 984 51.09 -1.79 34.77
N ASP A 985 50.47 -0.62 34.86
CA ASP A 985 50.86 0.45 35.78
C ASP A 985 49.61 1.27 36.18
N VAL A 986 49.51 1.69 37.45
CA VAL A 986 48.47 2.64 37.89
C VAL A 986 48.96 4.08 37.65
N SER A 987 48.28 4.81 36.77
CA SER A 987 48.72 6.10 36.25
C SER A 987 49.18 7.08 37.35
N GLY A 988 50.39 7.63 37.17
CA GLY A 988 51.02 8.57 38.10
C GLY A 988 51.33 8.01 39.50
N ALA A 989 51.26 6.69 39.70
CA ALA A 989 51.27 6.05 41.02
C ALA A 989 50.19 6.58 41.99
N SER A 990 49.11 7.17 41.46
CA SER A 990 48.02 7.74 42.23
C SER A 990 47.32 6.67 43.10
N THR A 991 46.84 7.07 44.29
CA THR A 991 45.99 6.25 45.17
C THR A 991 44.51 6.64 45.10
N ALA A 992 44.15 7.61 44.26
CA ALA A 992 42.78 8.08 44.09
C ALA A 992 41.90 7.09 43.30
N ASP A 993 40.62 7.07 43.63
CA ASP A 993 39.60 6.29 42.91
C ASP A 993 39.45 6.77 41.46
N ASN A 994 39.00 5.89 40.56
CA ASN A 994 38.85 6.18 39.12
C ASN A 994 40.17 6.52 38.39
N THR A 995 41.34 6.34 39.02
CA THR A 995 42.63 6.44 38.32
C THR A 995 42.75 5.30 37.30
N SER A 996 42.95 5.61 36.02
CA SER A 996 43.12 4.60 34.96
C SER A 996 44.34 3.71 35.16
N ILE A 997 44.17 2.45 34.81
CA ILE A 997 45.26 1.51 34.57
C ILE A 997 45.82 1.79 33.16
N ILE A 998 47.14 1.86 33.04
CA ILE A 998 47.87 2.10 31.80
C ILE A 998 48.94 1.02 31.60
N HIS A 999 49.71 1.12 30.52
CA HIS A 999 51.02 0.48 30.41
C HIS A 999 52.19 1.47 30.37
N SER A 1000 53.32 1.11 30.99
CA SER A 1000 54.49 1.98 31.18
C SER A 1000 55.81 1.19 31.20
N GLU A 1001 56.94 1.89 31.11
CA GLU A 1001 58.28 1.27 31.21
C GLU A 1001 58.51 0.68 32.61
N TYR A 1002 59.22 -0.45 32.69
CA TYR A 1002 59.50 -1.12 33.96
C TYR A 1002 60.36 -0.24 34.88
N ASN A 1003 59.79 0.17 36.00
CA ASN A 1003 60.47 0.93 37.05
C ASN A 1003 60.55 0.17 38.39
N GLY A 1004 59.86 -0.97 38.51
CA GLY A 1004 59.88 -1.83 39.70
C GLY A 1004 59.01 -1.34 40.87
N ASN A 1005 58.40 -0.15 40.77
CA ASN A 1005 57.64 0.47 41.86
C ASN A 1005 56.35 -0.31 42.19
N ALA A 1006 55.77 -0.01 43.36
CA ALA A 1006 54.60 -0.72 43.87
C ALA A 1006 53.32 -0.51 43.02
N ASN A 1007 53.23 0.57 42.23
CA ASN A 1007 52.15 0.80 41.26
C ASN A 1007 52.23 -0.07 39.99
N GLN A 1008 53.31 -0.81 39.79
CA GLN A 1008 53.45 -1.85 38.76
C GLN A 1008 53.32 -3.28 39.33
N GLN A 1009 53.06 -3.41 40.63
CA GLN A 1009 52.95 -4.69 41.33
C GLN A 1009 51.49 -4.97 41.67
N PHE A 1010 50.94 -6.05 41.12
CA PHE A 1010 49.55 -6.46 41.34
C PHE A 1010 49.49 -7.73 42.16
N ILE A 1011 48.67 -7.71 43.21
CA ILE A 1011 48.40 -8.82 44.11
C ILE A 1011 47.17 -9.56 43.58
N LEU A 1012 47.42 -10.74 43.00
CA LEU A 1012 46.39 -11.65 42.55
C LEU A 1012 45.94 -12.50 43.74
N THR A 1013 44.64 -12.51 44.01
CA THR A 1013 44.02 -13.45 44.97
C THR A 1013 43.03 -14.31 44.21
N HIS A 1014 43.24 -15.62 44.19
CA HIS A 1014 42.31 -16.58 43.59
C HIS A 1014 41.02 -16.69 44.42
N LEU A 1015 39.88 -16.82 43.74
CA LEU A 1015 38.52 -16.78 44.30
C LEU A 1015 37.67 -18.02 43.94
N GLY A 1016 38.30 -19.11 43.51
CA GLY A 1016 37.63 -20.29 42.94
C GLY A 1016 37.69 -20.31 41.40
N ASP A 1017 37.64 -21.51 40.80
CA ASP A 1017 37.44 -21.75 39.35
C ASP A 1017 38.21 -20.82 38.35
N GLY A 1018 39.48 -20.52 38.65
CA GLY A 1018 40.31 -19.59 37.87
C GLY A 1018 39.89 -18.12 37.83
N ASN A 1019 38.95 -17.69 38.66
CA ASN A 1019 38.59 -16.28 38.87
C ASN A 1019 39.49 -15.62 39.94
N TYR A 1020 39.86 -14.36 39.74
CA TYR A 1020 40.75 -13.59 40.62
C TYR A 1020 40.21 -12.17 40.87
N LYS A 1021 40.54 -11.63 42.04
CA LYS A 1021 40.67 -10.18 42.21
C LYS A 1021 42.12 -9.77 42.06
N MET A 1022 42.35 -8.57 41.52
CA MET A 1022 43.67 -8.07 41.15
C MET A 1022 43.90 -6.70 41.80
N ILE A 1023 44.64 -6.67 42.91
CA ILE A 1023 44.80 -5.47 43.74
C ILE A 1023 46.13 -4.77 43.43
N ALA A 1024 46.12 -3.47 43.11
CA ALA A 1024 47.34 -2.67 42.98
C ALA A 1024 48.01 -2.48 44.35
N LYS A 1025 49.29 -2.87 44.47
CA LYS A 1025 49.98 -3.02 45.76
C LYS A 1025 50.23 -1.71 46.49
N HIS A 1026 50.36 -0.58 45.80
CA HIS A 1026 50.60 0.73 46.41
C HIS A 1026 49.34 1.40 46.99
N SER A 1027 48.16 1.13 46.40
CA SER A 1027 46.90 1.76 46.76
C SER A 1027 45.93 0.84 47.53
N GLY A 1028 46.11 -0.48 47.45
CA GLY A 1028 45.19 -1.46 48.01
C GLY A 1028 43.86 -1.58 47.24
N LYS A 1029 43.76 -0.99 46.05
CA LYS A 1029 42.53 -0.91 45.23
C LYS A 1029 42.56 -1.95 44.10
N SER A 1030 41.40 -2.48 43.75
CA SER A 1030 41.23 -3.49 42.70
C SER A 1030 41.28 -2.84 41.32
N LEU A 1031 41.72 -3.61 40.32
CA LEU A 1031 41.26 -3.41 38.94
C LEU A 1031 39.72 -3.48 38.90
N ASP A 1032 39.13 -2.60 38.10
CA ASP A 1032 37.69 -2.39 37.99
C ASP A 1032 37.39 -1.93 36.55
N VAL A 1033 36.39 -2.55 35.90
CA VAL A 1033 35.92 -2.10 34.58
C VAL A 1033 34.88 -1.00 34.76
N GLN A 1034 35.28 0.23 34.43
CA GLN A 1034 34.61 1.45 34.85
C GLN A 1034 33.10 1.45 34.52
N GLY A 1035 32.28 1.66 35.55
CA GLY A 1035 30.83 1.77 35.41
C GLY A 1035 30.12 0.47 35.05
N VAL A 1036 30.69 -0.71 35.37
CA VAL A 1036 30.14 -2.04 35.05
C VAL A 1036 29.95 -2.24 33.53
N SER A 1037 30.63 -1.45 32.71
CA SER A 1037 30.32 -1.33 31.28
C SER A 1037 30.52 -2.64 30.54
N LEU A 1038 29.64 -2.93 29.57
CA LEU A 1038 29.75 -4.07 28.65
C LEU A 1038 30.38 -3.68 27.30
N ALA A 1039 30.68 -2.39 27.08
CA ALA A 1039 31.15 -1.86 25.80
C ALA A 1039 32.64 -2.11 25.55
N ASN A 1040 33.01 -2.25 24.27
CA ASN A 1040 34.40 -2.25 23.83
C ASN A 1040 35.02 -0.87 24.04
N GLY A 1041 36.26 -0.82 24.53
CA GLY A 1041 36.95 0.42 24.87
C GLY A 1041 36.61 0.99 26.24
N ALA A 1042 35.79 0.31 27.05
CA ALA A 1042 35.57 0.71 28.44
C ALA A 1042 36.87 0.62 29.24
N ASN A 1043 37.23 1.73 29.87
CA ASN A 1043 38.47 1.95 30.62
C ASN A 1043 38.55 1.02 31.85
N VAL A 1044 39.75 0.53 32.15
CA VAL A 1044 40.03 -0.14 33.43
C VAL A 1044 40.61 0.90 34.39
N ILE A 1045 40.03 1.00 35.57
CA ILE A 1045 40.46 1.91 36.65
C ILE A 1045 40.92 1.11 37.86
N GLN A 1046 41.50 1.81 38.86
CA GLN A 1046 41.52 1.31 40.23
C GLN A 1046 40.29 1.82 41.01
N TYR A 1047 39.69 0.94 41.81
CA TYR A 1047 38.58 1.26 42.70
C TYR A 1047 38.65 0.38 43.98
N PRO A 1048 38.06 0.78 45.13
CA PRO A 1048 38.03 -0.06 46.32
C PRO A 1048 37.38 -1.43 46.02
N TYR A 1049 37.95 -2.51 46.55
CA TYR A 1049 37.43 -3.85 46.30
C TYR A 1049 36.13 -4.06 47.08
N HIS A 1050 35.04 -4.31 46.35
CA HIS A 1050 33.73 -4.67 46.88
C HIS A 1050 33.52 -6.20 46.79
N ASP A 1051 32.41 -6.71 47.33
CA ASP A 1051 32.20 -8.16 47.54
C ASP A 1051 32.41 -9.02 46.26
N PRO A 1052 32.89 -10.29 46.32
CA PRO A 1052 32.96 -11.19 45.15
C PRO A 1052 31.67 -11.37 44.32
N ALA A 1053 30.51 -10.91 44.80
CA ALA A 1053 29.31 -10.67 44.00
C ALA A 1053 29.51 -9.63 42.86
N GLU A 1054 30.45 -8.69 42.99
CA GLU A 1054 30.71 -7.63 42.02
C GLU A 1054 31.49 -8.13 40.81
N TYR A 1055 30.76 -8.57 39.79
CA TYR A 1055 31.31 -9.25 38.61
C TYR A 1055 32.33 -8.42 37.79
N HIS A 1056 32.38 -7.09 37.95
CA HIS A 1056 33.21 -6.18 37.15
C HIS A 1056 34.59 -5.85 37.76
N GLN A 1057 34.83 -6.25 39.02
CA GLN A 1057 36.15 -6.22 39.69
C GLN A 1057 36.83 -7.61 39.72
N ASN A 1058 36.24 -8.57 39.01
CA ASN A 1058 36.61 -9.97 39.00
C ASN A 1058 37.11 -10.38 37.60
N PHE A 1059 38.25 -11.06 37.55
CA PHE A 1059 38.96 -11.38 36.31
C PHE A 1059 39.34 -12.85 36.23
N ILE A 1060 39.01 -13.47 35.10
CA ILE A 1060 39.36 -14.84 34.76
C ILE A 1060 40.68 -14.80 34.00
N ILE A 1061 41.67 -15.62 34.41
CA ILE A 1061 42.97 -15.65 33.75
C ILE A 1061 43.11 -16.96 32.96
N VAL A 1062 43.25 -16.86 31.63
CA VAL A 1062 43.30 -18.02 30.72
C VAL A 1062 44.68 -18.09 30.06
N ALA A 1063 45.37 -19.22 30.13
CA ALA A 1063 46.69 -19.38 29.49
C ALA A 1063 46.57 -19.54 27.97
N THR A 1064 47.52 -19.00 27.21
CA THR A 1064 47.64 -19.20 25.75
C THR A 1064 48.52 -20.41 25.37
N GLY A 1065 49.04 -21.14 26.36
CA GLY A 1065 49.89 -22.31 26.16
C GLY A 1065 51.39 -22.01 25.96
N ASP A 1066 51.76 -20.77 25.64
CA ASP A 1066 53.12 -20.35 25.30
C ASP A 1066 53.76 -19.39 26.33
N GLY A 1067 53.32 -19.46 27.58
CA GLY A 1067 53.81 -18.62 28.69
C GLY A 1067 53.12 -17.25 28.81
N TYR A 1068 52.16 -16.95 27.93
CA TYR A 1068 51.28 -15.79 28.04
C TYR A 1068 49.87 -16.22 28.51
N TYR A 1069 49.07 -15.21 28.85
CA TYR A 1069 47.76 -15.32 29.44
C TYR A 1069 46.85 -14.18 28.93
N LYS A 1070 45.55 -14.44 28.85
CA LYS A 1070 44.50 -13.44 28.65
C LYS A 1070 43.83 -13.16 29.99
N ILE A 1071 43.55 -11.89 30.27
CA ILE A 1071 42.82 -11.44 31.46
C ILE A 1071 41.43 -11.05 30.99
N ILE A 1072 40.39 -11.77 31.42
CA ILE A 1072 39.01 -11.63 30.93
C ILE A 1072 38.12 -11.10 32.06
N ALA A 1073 37.38 -10.02 31.83
CA ALA A 1073 36.44 -9.48 32.82
C ALA A 1073 35.20 -10.39 32.97
N LYS A 1074 34.93 -10.83 34.20
CA LYS A 1074 33.93 -11.88 34.52
C LYS A 1074 32.50 -11.47 34.13
N HIS A 1075 32.17 -10.18 34.10
CA HIS A 1075 30.83 -9.66 33.77
C HIS A 1075 30.54 -9.48 32.28
N SER A 1076 31.57 -9.42 31.42
CA SER A 1076 31.41 -8.96 30.02
C SER A 1076 32.03 -9.87 28.95
N ALA A 1077 32.69 -10.95 29.39
CA ALA A 1077 33.49 -11.89 28.59
C ALA A 1077 34.60 -11.26 27.72
N LYS A 1078 35.02 -10.02 28.05
CA LYS A 1078 36.00 -9.25 27.27
C LYS A 1078 37.40 -9.32 27.84
N VAL A 1079 38.40 -9.36 26.95
CA VAL A 1079 39.82 -9.32 27.31
C VAL A 1079 40.25 -7.90 27.67
N LEU A 1080 41.06 -7.75 28.71
CA LEU A 1080 41.78 -6.51 28.99
C LEU A 1080 42.96 -6.40 28.03
N GLN A 1081 43.03 -5.29 27.29
CA GLN A 1081 44.07 -5.03 26.29
C GLN A 1081 44.60 -3.60 26.40
N VAL A 1082 45.80 -3.35 25.86
CA VAL A 1082 46.37 -1.99 25.80
C VAL A 1082 45.91 -1.24 24.53
N ASN A 1083 45.71 0.07 24.68
CA ASN A 1083 45.45 1.00 23.59
C ASN A 1083 46.78 1.55 23.03
N GLY A 1084 47.20 1.03 21.88
CA GLY A 1084 48.49 1.37 21.26
C GLY A 1084 49.67 0.57 21.82
N VAL A 1085 50.89 0.98 21.46
CA VAL A 1085 52.15 0.31 21.87
C VAL A 1085 53.14 1.21 22.62
N SER A 1086 52.91 2.52 22.62
CA SER A 1086 53.69 3.54 23.35
C SER A 1086 53.20 3.70 24.79
N GLY A 1087 54.12 3.87 25.75
CA GLY A 1087 53.77 4.06 27.16
C GLY A 1087 52.79 5.22 27.40
N GLY A 1088 51.93 5.06 28.39
CA GLY A 1088 50.79 5.95 28.66
C GLY A 1088 49.46 5.48 28.03
N GLY A 1089 49.48 4.48 27.14
CA GLY A 1089 48.26 3.86 26.61
C GLY A 1089 47.39 3.24 27.71
N LEU A 1090 46.07 3.48 27.64
CA LEU A 1090 45.08 2.92 28.56
C LEU A 1090 45.02 1.39 28.48
N VAL A 1091 44.69 0.74 29.59
CA VAL A 1091 44.15 -0.62 29.58
C VAL A 1091 42.63 -0.52 29.51
N HIS A 1092 42.02 -1.15 28.50
CA HIS A 1092 40.58 -1.19 28.31
C HIS A 1092 40.09 -2.59 27.96
N GLN A 1093 38.82 -2.90 28.22
CA GLN A 1093 38.24 -4.17 27.78
C GLN A 1093 37.90 -4.16 26.28
N TRP A 1094 37.97 -5.32 25.63
CA TRP A 1094 37.56 -5.50 24.23
C TRP A 1094 37.09 -6.92 23.94
N SER A 1095 36.26 -7.11 22.90
CA SER A 1095 35.91 -8.42 22.35
C SER A 1095 37.15 -9.29 22.15
N ASN A 1096 37.08 -10.55 22.59
CA ASN A 1096 38.17 -11.50 22.45
C ASN A 1096 38.23 -12.02 21.01
N VAL A 1097 39.23 -11.58 20.25
CA VAL A 1097 39.52 -12.00 18.87
C VAL A 1097 40.94 -12.55 18.73
N GLY A 1098 41.51 -13.06 19.84
CA GLY A 1098 42.86 -13.62 19.90
C GLY A 1098 44.01 -12.59 19.88
N GLN A 1099 43.70 -11.30 19.93
CA GLN A 1099 44.64 -10.21 19.68
C GLN A 1099 45.80 -10.14 20.68
N VAL A 1100 47.03 -9.91 20.17
CA VAL A 1100 48.26 -9.95 20.97
C VAL A 1100 48.40 -8.82 21.99
N ASN A 1101 47.74 -7.67 21.77
CA ASN A 1101 47.70 -6.58 22.76
C ASN A 1101 46.75 -6.86 23.94
N GLY A 1102 45.94 -7.93 23.88
CA GLY A 1102 45.17 -8.49 24.99
C GLY A 1102 45.86 -9.62 25.75
N GLN A 1103 47.12 -9.92 25.42
CA GLN A 1103 47.90 -10.99 26.03
C GLN A 1103 48.99 -10.45 26.96
N TRP A 1104 49.24 -11.15 28.06
CA TRP A 1104 50.04 -10.70 29.19
C TRP A 1104 50.93 -11.83 29.73
N SER A 1105 52.10 -11.51 30.26
CA SER A 1105 52.96 -12.46 30.99
C SER A 1105 53.19 -12.00 32.43
N PHE A 1106 53.19 -12.96 33.35
CA PHE A 1106 53.17 -12.73 34.80
C PHE A 1106 54.54 -13.05 35.41
N THR A 1107 55.27 -12.02 35.84
CA THR A 1107 56.58 -12.18 36.50
C THR A 1107 56.41 -11.96 38.01
N ALA A 1108 56.59 -13.01 38.82
CA ALA A 1108 56.48 -12.89 40.27
C ALA A 1108 57.50 -11.87 40.83
N ALA A 1109 57.05 -10.95 41.69
CA ALA A 1109 57.89 -9.86 42.19
C ALA A 1109 59.13 -10.36 42.96
N ALA A 1110 59.01 -11.48 43.66
CA ALA A 1110 60.12 -12.15 44.34
C ALA A 1110 61.18 -12.74 43.38
N ALA A 1111 60.82 -13.04 42.13
CA ALA A 1111 61.75 -13.45 41.09
C ALA A 1111 62.39 -12.24 40.39
N ALA A 1112 61.61 -11.18 40.12
CA ALA A 1112 62.11 -9.93 39.54
C ALA A 1112 63.21 -9.29 40.42
N ALA A 1113 63.04 -9.31 41.74
CA ALA A 1113 64.06 -8.85 42.70
C ALA A 1113 65.40 -9.62 42.63
N LYS A 1114 65.43 -10.82 42.03
CA LYS A 1114 66.64 -11.63 41.82
C LYS A 1114 67.31 -11.41 40.46
N ILE A 1115 66.69 -10.65 39.56
CA ILE A 1115 67.16 -10.41 38.18
C ILE A 1115 67.75 -8.99 38.01
N ALA A 1116 67.51 -8.09 38.98
CA ALA A 1116 68.00 -6.70 38.95
C ALA A 1116 69.50 -6.54 39.29
N ALA A 1117 70.26 -7.63 39.43
CA ALA A 1117 71.69 -7.61 39.73
C ALA A 1117 72.48 -8.42 38.69
N THR A 1118 73.47 -7.79 38.07
CA THR A 1118 74.47 -8.35 37.13
C THR A 1118 73.94 -9.20 35.97
N ASP A 1119 73.92 -8.63 34.76
CA ASP A 1119 74.44 -9.37 33.61
C ASP A 1119 74.98 -8.45 32.49
N VAL A 1120 76.03 -8.90 31.80
CA VAL A 1120 76.66 -8.19 30.67
C VAL A 1120 76.13 -8.78 29.37
N ALA A 1121 75.03 -8.20 28.88
CA ALA A 1121 74.27 -8.79 27.77
C ALA A 1121 75.03 -8.75 26.43
N LEU A 1122 75.21 -9.93 25.82
CA LEU A 1122 75.60 -10.11 24.42
C LEU A 1122 74.35 -10.21 23.52
N THR A 1123 74.30 -9.35 22.51
CA THR A 1123 73.24 -9.27 21.50
C THR A 1123 73.83 -9.37 20.10
N VAL A 1124 73.09 -9.99 19.18
CA VAL A 1124 73.47 -10.15 17.76
C VAL A 1124 72.23 -9.88 16.92
N ASP A 1125 72.36 -9.00 15.93
CA ASP A 1125 71.24 -8.39 15.22
C ASP A 1125 71.60 -8.12 13.73
N PRO A 1126 70.83 -8.61 12.74
CA PRO A 1126 69.69 -9.51 12.88
C PRO A 1126 70.08 -10.93 13.33
N ASN A 1127 69.13 -11.63 13.95
CA ASN A 1127 69.20 -13.06 14.25
C ASN A 1127 67.77 -13.64 14.23
N PRO A 1128 67.37 -14.47 13.24
CA PRO A 1128 68.21 -15.06 12.19
C PRO A 1128 68.91 -14.05 11.27
N VAL A 1129 70.11 -14.42 10.82
CA VAL A 1129 70.95 -13.63 9.91
C VAL A 1129 70.88 -14.21 8.51
N THR A 1130 70.85 -13.34 7.49
CA THR A 1130 71.16 -13.75 6.11
C THR A 1130 72.67 -13.69 5.91
N ASN A 1131 73.24 -12.58 5.43
CA ASN A 1131 74.69 -12.46 5.20
C ASN A 1131 75.42 -11.45 6.09
N MET A 1132 74.73 -10.48 6.70
CA MET A 1132 75.34 -9.45 7.56
C MET A 1132 74.72 -9.46 8.95
N MET A 1133 75.54 -9.46 10.00
CA MET A 1133 75.12 -9.29 11.40
C MET A 1133 75.92 -8.20 12.11
N THR A 1134 75.33 -7.60 13.14
CA THR A 1134 75.95 -6.68 14.07
C THR A 1134 76.10 -7.34 15.43
N VAL A 1135 77.26 -7.26 16.07
CA VAL A 1135 77.50 -7.86 17.40
C VAL A 1135 77.69 -6.75 18.44
N LYS A 1136 76.80 -6.71 19.44
CA LYS A 1136 76.78 -5.66 20.49
C LYS A 1136 76.84 -6.28 21.88
N VAL A 1137 77.78 -5.79 22.70
CA VAL A 1137 77.87 -6.07 24.14
C VAL A 1137 77.56 -4.78 24.91
N ALA A 1138 76.67 -4.86 25.89
CA ALA A 1138 76.33 -3.75 26.77
C ALA A 1138 77.44 -3.46 27.82
N HIS A 1139 77.60 -2.20 28.21
CA HIS A 1139 78.48 -1.73 29.31
C HIS A 1139 80.00 -2.06 29.23
N ALA A 1140 80.51 -2.58 28.12
CA ALA A 1140 81.94 -2.85 27.95
C ALA A 1140 82.77 -1.55 27.82
N LYS A 1141 83.56 -1.20 28.85
CA LYS A 1141 84.55 -0.11 28.80
C LYS A 1141 85.87 -0.60 28.20
N GLU A 1142 86.14 -0.22 26.95
CA GLU A 1142 87.44 -0.19 26.25
C GLU A 1142 88.42 -1.40 26.34
N GLU A 1143 87.97 -2.59 26.76
CA GLU A 1143 88.79 -3.80 26.67
C GLU A 1143 88.82 -4.44 25.27
N ARG A 1144 89.83 -5.28 25.03
CA ARG A 1144 90.05 -5.95 23.73
C ARG A 1144 89.06 -7.11 23.54
N LEU A 1145 87.94 -6.84 22.89
CA LEU A 1145 86.95 -7.86 22.50
C LEU A 1145 87.51 -8.76 21.39
N TYR A 1146 87.28 -10.07 21.48
CA TYR A 1146 87.61 -11.04 20.43
C TYR A 1146 86.41 -11.91 20.06
N LEU A 1147 86.01 -11.90 18.79
CA LEU A 1147 84.94 -12.72 18.22
C LEU A 1147 85.51 -14.02 17.63
N ARG A 1148 84.86 -15.15 17.94
CA ARG A 1148 85.08 -16.42 17.24
C ARG A 1148 83.74 -17.12 16.99
N ILE A 1149 83.62 -17.72 15.81
CA ILE A 1149 82.38 -18.37 15.35
C ILE A 1149 82.62 -19.88 15.25
N TYR A 1150 81.63 -20.66 15.65
CA TYR A 1150 81.65 -22.11 15.70
C TYR A 1150 80.40 -22.68 15.02
N THR A 1151 80.49 -23.88 14.46
CA THR A 1151 79.31 -24.69 14.12
C THR A 1151 78.50 -25.03 15.38
N ALA A 1152 77.25 -25.44 15.23
CA ALA A 1152 76.47 -26.01 16.33
C ALA A 1152 77.13 -27.22 17.03
N SER A 1153 78.05 -27.92 16.35
CA SER A 1153 78.86 -29.02 16.88
C SER A 1153 80.15 -28.58 17.59
N GLY A 1154 80.45 -27.28 17.68
CA GLY A 1154 81.61 -26.76 18.40
C GLY A 1154 82.92 -26.67 17.61
N THR A 1155 82.89 -26.90 16.28
CA THR A 1155 84.07 -26.70 15.41
C THR A 1155 84.19 -25.22 15.05
N ALA A 1156 85.36 -24.61 15.30
CA ALA A 1156 85.58 -23.20 14.95
C ALA A 1156 85.65 -23.02 13.42
N VAL A 1157 84.75 -22.21 12.85
CA VAL A 1157 84.70 -21.93 11.40
C VAL A 1157 85.64 -20.79 10.97
N ALA A 1158 86.22 -20.07 11.94
CA ALA A 1158 87.19 -19.00 11.70
C ALA A 1158 88.22 -18.90 12.86
N PRO A 1159 89.41 -18.33 12.60
CA PRO A 1159 90.29 -17.85 13.68
C PRO A 1159 89.60 -16.72 14.48
N ALA A 1160 90.10 -16.46 15.69
CA ALA A 1160 89.57 -15.38 16.52
C ALA A 1160 89.97 -14.01 15.95
N GLN A 1161 88.99 -13.15 15.67
CA GLN A 1161 89.20 -11.78 15.18
C GLN A 1161 88.96 -10.78 16.30
N ARG A 1162 89.77 -9.71 16.38
CA ARG A 1162 89.55 -8.61 17.35
C ARG A 1162 88.42 -7.72 16.84
N ILE A 1163 87.51 -7.32 17.72
CA ILE A 1163 86.31 -6.55 17.36
C ILE A 1163 86.07 -5.33 18.26
N PHE A 1164 85.08 -4.52 17.89
CA PHE A 1164 84.46 -3.50 18.74
C PHE A 1164 82.96 -3.76 18.91
N SER A 1165 82.36 -3.29 20.00
CA SER A 1165 80.92 -3.43 20.24
C SER A 1165 80.14 -2.59 19.22
N GLY A 1166 79.20 -3.20 18.51
CA GLY A 1166 78.47 -2.57 17.39
C GLY A 1166 79.09 -2.78 16.02
N GLN A 1167 80.20 -3.53 15.90
CA GLN A 1167 80.79 -3.87 14.61
C GLN A 1167 79.94 -4.87 13.82
N GLN A 1168 79.94 -4.71 12.49
CA GLN A 1168 79.28 -5.63 11.55
C GLN A 1168 80.23 -6.70 11.00
N PHE A 1169 79.68 -7.88 10.71
CA PHE A 1169 80.39 -9.05 10.20
C PHE A 1169 79.64 -9.68 9.03
N ASN A 1170 80.37 -9.96 7.96
CA ASN A 1170 79.87 -10.68 6.80
C ASN A 1170 80.07 -12.20 7.00
N LEU A 1171 78.97 -12.95 6.88
CA LEU A 1171 78.91 -14.41 6.99
C LEU A 1171 78.58 -15.08 5.65
N SER A 1172 78.67 -14.36 4.52
CA SER A 1172 78.32 -14.89 3.19
C SER A 1172 79.02 -16.21 2.84
N ALA A 1173 80.28 -16.36 3.23
CA ALA A 1173 81.08 -17.55 2.99
C ALA A 1173 80.69 -18.79 3.84
N LEU A 1174 79.81 -18.65 4.84
CA LEU A 1174 79.27 -19.78 5.61
C LEU A 1174 77.99 -20.31 4.96
N PRO A 1175 77.76 -21.63 4.86
CA PRO A 1175 76.48 -22.17 4.42
C PRO A 1175 75.36 -21.89 5.44
N ALA A 1176 74.10 -21.99 5.00
CA ALA A 1176 72.93 -21.91 5.88
C ALA A 1176 73.02 -22.97 7.00
N GLY A 1177 72.58 -22.62 8.21
CA GLY A 1177 72.69 -23.51 9.37
C GLY A 1177 72.80 -22.78 10.72
N VAL A 1178 72.97 -23.55 11.79
CA VAL A 1178 73.09 -23.02 13.16
C VAL A 1178 74.56 -22.87 13.55
N TYR A 1179 74.90 -21.69 14.06
CA TYR A 1179 76.25 -21.35 14.54
C TYR A 1179 76.19 -20.78 15.97
N ILE A 1180 77.32 -20.86 16.68
CA ILE A 1180 77.51 -20.24 17.97
C ILE A 1180 78.60 -19.17 17.85
N ILE A 1181 78.28 -17.97 18.28
CA ILE A 1181 79.18 -16.82 18.39
C ILE A 1181 79.67 -16.74 19.83
N ASN A 1182 80.98 -16.69 20.00
CA ASN A 1182 81.63 -16.39 21.27
C ASN A 1182 82.34 -15.03 21.15
N VAL A 1183 82.08 -14.12 22.10
CA VAL A 1183 82.82 -12.87 22.28
C VAL A 1183 83.56 -12.94 23.61
N THR A 1184 84.90 -12.94 23.56
CA THR A 1184 85.76 -12.93 24.74
C THR A 1184 86.06 -11.50 25.19
N ILE A 1185 85.98 -11.26 26.50
CA ILE A 1185 86.23 -9.98 27.17
C ILE A 1185 87.13 -10.27 28.38
N GLY A 1186 88.39 -9.84 28.35
CA GLY A 1186 89.38 -10.22 29.36
C GLY A 1186 89.51 -11.75 29.49
N LYS A 1187 88.96 -12.32 30.57
CA LYS A 1187 88.87 -13.77 30.81
C LYS A 1187 87.46 -14.37 30.62
N GLN A 1188 86.43 -13.54 30.47
CA GLN A 1188 85.04 -13.98 30.32
C GLN A 1188 84.72 -14.26 28.84
N VAL A 1189 83.90 -15.28 28.57
CA VAL A 1189 83.37 -15.56 27.23
C VAL A 1189 81.86 -15.45 27.28
N LEU A 1190 81.29 -14.59 26.44
CA LEU A 1190 79.85 -14.47 26.24
C LEU A 1190 79.47 -15.23 24.96
N SER A 1191 78.42 -16.04 25.00
CA SER A 1191 78.01 -16.92 23.90
C SER A 1191 76.60 -16.60 23.42
N LYS A 1192 76.38 -16.61 22.10
CA LYS A 1192 75.04 -16.49 21.48
C LYS A 1192 74.89 -17.46 20.31
N LYS A 1193 73.81 -18.23 20.30
CA LYS A 1193 73.38 -19.01 19.13
C LYS A 1193 72.77 -18.07 18.08
N ILE A 1194 73.21 -18.22 16.83
CA ILE A 1194 72.57 -17.62 15.66
C ILE A 1194 72.08 -18.69 14.69
N VAL A 1195 71.10 -18.31 13.87
CA VAL A 1195 70.63 -19.10 12.73
C VAL A 1195 70.99 -18.33 11.47
N LYS A 1196 71.77 -18.94 10.56
CA LYS A 1196 71.97 -18.42 9.20
C LYS A 1196 70.97 -19.06 8.26
N TYR A 1197 70.26 -18.25 7.48
CA TYR A 1197 69.49 -18.68 6.30
C TYR A 1197 70.28 -18.47 5.00
#